data_AF-I8QU48-F1
#
_entry.id   AF-I8QU48-F1
#
_cell.length_a   1.000
_cell.length_b   1.000
_cell.length_c   1.000
_cell.angle_alpha   90.00
_cell.angle_beta   90.00
_cell.angle_gamma   90.00
#
_symmetry.space_group_name_H-M   'P 1'
#
loop_
_entity.id
_entity.type
_entity.pdbx_description
1 polymer ?
#
loop_
_entity_poly.entity_id
_entity_poly.type
_entity_poly.pdbx_seq_one_letter_code
_entity_poly.pdbx_strand_id
1 'polypeptide(L)'
;APTAGGGAGGATRGWRPGVPQLAMGLVLVLIAADMSPLFRGEFVEPLLKRPEKVPAYETQVARALDAGDDGSRVLELPGADFSHYRWGSTLDPVSEGLMDRPLVLRELIPYGEAGTVDLVRSLDRRIQEGVLETSAVPDLARLMGVGDVMLRSNLAYERYRTPRPRSTWDLLTSTRPAGLGAPRTFGPPVAEDPGIPFTDEITLGTKTTVPDPPALAVFPVSGTQPIVRTATTARPLLVSGNGEALVDAAASGLLAEPVASGRAILYAPELASKPGELKQALDDGADLLVSDTNRLRAERWTGVRENFGYVEQPGVAPLTRDPNDNRLPLFPDETTANETTLTLHAPGTPAKIAAVTASAYGNSFAYGPWDRPVRGIDGDINTAWRVGAFTDPTGEAWQTTLAAPTTTDHVRLTQPLSGPRNRWITRVTLTFDGGSPVTVDLSPSSRTELGQVVSFPARTFRTLHIQVDATNYGRQRSYDNVSAVGFAEVEIPGADGKALTADEVLRMPSDSLDAAGASSLGHRLALQMSRDRANPAEPFKQDTEEIISRSFALPTARTFALTGTARISAYSADDHIDRLLGRPSNLPVVASSGRLPGSIAARSSSAFDGDITTAWSPGIGDPEGGWLQVVSPTPITTSSVTMSLVADGRHSVPTRIGLVVDGQVVGSVGVPPVTDTSQRGGTRQVTLTFPAVTGSTWRFVVDDARTVKSIDPISRSPLSMPVGIAEIGLPGLASGVTEAAGTGTGAGAGQSATGTQGTAAGTQGTAGVGGGSAGAASALLPAQLPGTCRDDLLSIDGHPVDLRIDGSTSDAVNRLGLRVSTCGGALTLGPGEHVIRTGDGAELGMDIDRLLLASDAGGGPWLGAGDAGAATGAPTATGTATTGTAAGGTPAGSAAAGTAPRITVQSSAATSFTAQVTGAQPGTPFWLVLGESLSRGWKATVNGADAGEPRLVDGYANGWRITPTAAAFTVTLTWAPQQIVRYSLVLSAVTVVFFLALLLLTTRRSRRRVAAAHAAGAAVPGPDLPTVEAWSIRPARVDRRTAAYAAVGAGLLATVLVSVSAGIVVALATVIALLAPRGRWLTRVGPAVCLAVSALYVLEVQTRHSLPTNGDWVEAFGRVATVSWLAVLLLATDQLVAVLQGRRRAAAGSPTQPLAGPSGTEATADTH
;
A
#
# COMPACT_ATOMS: atom_id res chain seq x y z
N ALA A 1 66.88 42.84 35.67
CA ALA A 1 68.33 42.88 35.47
C ALA A 1 68.74 41.68 34.63
N PRO A 2 69.68 41.79 33.67
CA PRO A 2 69.99 42.84 32.68
C PRO A 2 69.64 42.35 31.23
N THR A 3 69.27 43.18 30.24
CA THR A 3 70.10 43.89 29.21
C THR A 3 71.16 42.99 28.54
N ALA A 4 71.38 42.93 27.22
CA ALA A 4 71.36 43.90 26.11
C ALA A 4 71.39 43.10 24.77
N GLY A 5 71.14 43.59 23.57
CA GLY A 5 70.98 44.93 23.01
C GLY A 5 71.37 44.88 21.52
N GLY A 6 70.63 45.62 20.67
CA GLY A 6 70.95 46.19 19.33
C GLY A 6 71.71 45.34 18.29
N GLY A 7 71.32 45.24 17.03
CA GLY A 7 70.36 45.99 16.21
C GLY A 7 70.79 45.83 14.74
N ALA A 8 69.83 45.74 13.82
CA ALA A 8 69.98 46.13 12.42
C ALA A 8 68.59 46.08 11.77
N GLY A 9 68.13 47.22 11.29
CA GLY A 9 66.83 47.37 10.64
C GLY A 9 66.74 46.60 9.32
N GLY A 10 65.59 45.99 9.09
CA GLY A 10 65.13 45.54 7.79
C GLY A 10 63.66 45.88 7.68
N ALA A 11 63.36 46.88 6.86
CA ALA A 11 62.05 47.47 6.61
C ALA A 11 60.87 46.48 6.74
N THR A 12 59.94 46.81 7.64
CA THR A 12 58.57 46.28 7.65
C THR A 12 57.91 46.65 6.33
N ARG A 13 58.02 45.77 5.33
CA ARG A 13 57.18 45.81 4.13
C ARG A 13 55.75 45.63 4.60
N GLY A 14 54.98 46.72 4.58
CA GLY A 14 53.56 46.72 4.88
C GLY A 14 52.89 45.55 4.17
N TRP A 15 52.29 44.67 4.98
CA TRP A 15 51.55 43.51 4.51
C TRP A 15 50.26 44.04 3.87
N ARG A 16 50.34 44.49 2.62
CA ARG A 16 49.15 44.65 1.78
C ARG A 16 48.68 43.24 1.49
N PRO A 17 47.53 42.79 2.02
CA PRO A 17 47.05 41.46 1.71
C PRO A 17 46.87 41.39 0.19
N GLY A 18 47.67 40.56 -0.47
CA GLY A 18 47.49 40.32 -1.89
C GLY A 18 46.09 39.76 -2.09
N VAL A 19 45.44 40.12 -3.20
CA VAL A 19 44.20 39.49 -3.70
C VAL A 19 44.06 37.99 -3.35
N PRO A 20 45.11 37.13 -3.46
CA PRO A 20 45.03 35.72 -3.04
C PRO A 20 44.71 35.47 -1.54
N GLN A 21 45.14 36.31 -0.60
CA GLN A 21 44.81 36.14 0.82
C GLN A 21 43.36 36.51 1.11
N LEU A 22 42.84 37.55 0.47
CA LEU A 22 41.42 37.92 0.56
C LEU A 22 40.53 36.86 -0.08
N ALA A 23 40.94 36.32 -1.24
CA ALA A 23 40.23 35.22 -1.89
C ALA A 23 40.24 33.95 -1.03
N MET A 24 41.38 33.60 -0.42
CA MET A 24 41.47 32.48 0.53
C MET A 24 40.58 32.70 1.75
N GLY A 25 40.59 33.91 2.33
CA GLY A 25 39.72 34.27 3.44
C GLY A 25 38.24 34.13 3.08
N LEU A 26 37.84 34.62 1.90
CA LEU A 26 36.48 34.45 1.38
C LEU A 26 36.11 32.98 1.20
N VAL A 27 36.99 32.16 0.63
CA VAL A 27 36.76 30.72 0.48
C VAL A 27 36.57 30.04 1.83
N LEU A 28 37.41 30.36 2.83
CA LEU A 28 37.25 29.81 4.18
C LEU A 28 35.93 30.24 4.83
N VAL A 29 35.51 31.49 4.63
CA VAL A 29 34.19 31.98 5.10
C VAL A 29 33.04 31.25 4.40
N LEU A 30 33.13 31.05 3.08
CA LEU A 30 32.13 30.31 2.32
C LEU A 30 32.06 28.84 2.76
N ILE A 31 33.19 28.18 2.99
CA ILE A 31 33.24 26.81 3.54
C ILE A 31 32.61 26.79 4.94
N ALA A 32 32.93 27.76 5.79
CA ALA A 32 32.35 27.84 7.14
C ALA A 32 30.83 28.10 7.10
N ALA A 33 30.35 28.91 6.16
CA ALA A 33 28.92 29.18 5.96
C ALA A 33 28.19 27.94 5.42
N ASP A 34 28.78 27.24 4.45
CA ASP A 34 28.27 25.97 3.90
C ASP A 34 28.17 24.88 4.96
N MET A 35 29.16 24.81 5.86
CA MET A 35 29.19 23.87 6.99
C MET A 35 28.39 24.35 8.22
N SER A 36 27.56 25.39 8.10
CA SER A 36 26.80 25.92 9.24
C SER A 36 25.88 24.90 9.94
N PRO A 37 25.21 23.94 9.26
CA PRO A 37 24.42 22.92 9.97
C PRO A 37 25.25 22.04 10.90
N LEU A 38 26.50 21.75 10.54
CA LEU A 38 27.42 20.96 11.37
C LEU A 38 27.72 21.68 12.70
N PHE A 39 28.10 22.95 12.63
CA PHE A 39 28.49 23.72 13.82
C PHE A 39 27.30 24.14 14.68
N ARG A 40 26.08 24.15 14.12
CA ARG A 40 24.83 24.41 14.87
C ARG A 40 24.23 23.16 15.52
N GLY A 41 24.79 21.96 15.26
CA GLY A 41 24.19 20.71 15.71
C GLY A 41 22.89 20.36 14.97
N GLU A 42 22.68 20.95 13.79
CA GLU A 42 21.54 20.74 12.89
C GLU A 42 21.89 19.74 11.76
N PHE A 43 23.02 19.03 11.90
CA PHE A 43 23.45 18.01 10.93
C PHE A 43 22.51 16.79 10.88
N VAL A 44 21.87 16.46 12.00
CA VAL A 44 20.86 15.40 12.07
C VAL A 44 19.48 16.02 11.91
N GLU A 45 18.82 15.68 10.81
CA GLU A 45 17.42 16.02 10.55
C GLU A 45 16.56 15.66 11.77
N PRO A 46 15.81 16.60 12.36
CA PRO A 46 14.94 16.34 13.50
C PRO A 46 14.05 15.09 13.36
N LEU A 47 13.61 14.77 12.15
CA LEU A 47 12.77 13.60 11.87
C LEU A 47 13.51 12.25 11.99
N LEU A 48 14.85 12.25 11.97
CA LEU A 48 15.71 11.08 12.13
C LEU A 48 16.28 10.95 13.55
N LYS A 49 15.86 11.82 14.47
CA LYS A 49 16.29 11.75 15.87
C LYS A 49 15.69 10.53 16.56
N ARG A 50 16.53 9.85 17.34
CA ARG A 50 16.14 8.77 18.24
C ARG A 50 17.06 8.75 19.47
N PRO A 51 16.63 8.13 20.58
CA PRO A 51 17.51 7.75 21.67
C PRO A 51 18.67 6.87 21.16
N GLU A 52 19.83 6.98 21.81
CA GLU A 52 20.99 6.14 21.52
C GLU A 52 20.66 4.65 21.69
N LYS A 53 19.98 4.32 22.80
CA LYS A 53 19.49 2.97 23.12
C LYS A 53 18.02 2.86 22.79
N VAL A 54 17.65 1.80 22.08
CA VAL A 54 16.25 1.44 21.85
C VAL A 54 15.53 1.14 23.18
N PRO A 55 14.21 1.35 23.29
CA PRO A 55 13.47 1.01 24.49
C PRO A 55 13.66 -0.45 24.90
N ALA A 56 13.72 -0.71 26.20
CA ALA A 56 14.03 -2.05 26.72
C ALA A 56 13.06 -3.13 26.23
N TYR A 57 11.80 -2.79 26.00
CA TYR A 57 10.78 -3.73 25.52
C TYR A 57 11.06 -4.27 24.10
N GLU A 58 11.75 -3.51 23.23
CA GLU A 58 12.18 -3.98 21.89
C GLU A 58 13.19 -5.12 22.05
N THR A 59 14.20 -4.95 22.92
CA THR A 59 15.18 -6.01 23.21
C THR A 59 14.62 -7.17 24.02
N GLN A 60 13.50 -6.97 24.74
CA GLN A 60 12.83 -8.04 25.49
C GLN A 60 12.03 -8.93 24.56
N VAL A 61 11.29 -8.35 23.61
CA VAL A 61 10.53 -9.14 22.64
C VAL A 61 11.46 -9.96 21.76
N ALA A 62 12.57 -9.40 21.29
CA ALA A 62 13.53 -10.10 20.44
C ALA A 62 14.12 -11.32 21.15
N ARG A 63 14.63 -11.15 22.38
CA ARG A 63 15.11 -12.26 23.22
C ARG A 63 14.03 -13.30 23.49
N ALA A 64 12.77 -12.89 23.64
CA ALA A 64 11.67 -13.78 23.90
C ALA A 64 11.17 -14.53 22.64
N LEU A 65 11.48 -14.03 21.45
CA LEU A 65 11.22 -14.67 20.17
C LEU A 65 12.37 -15.62 19.78
N ASP A 66 13.63 -15.22 20.03
CA ASP A 66 14.83 -16.06 19.83
C ASP A 66 14.91 -17.24 20.79
N ALA A 67 14.35 -17.12 22.00
CA ALA A 67 14.25 -18.24 22.94
C ALA A 67 13.21 -19.31 22.51
N GLY A 68 12.43 -19.04 21.44
CA GLY A 68 11.44 -19.96 20.88
C GLY A 68 12.05 -21.03 19.97
N ASP A 69 11.20 -21.64 19.13
CA ASP A 69 11.62 -22.64 18.13
C ASP A 69 12.31 -21.95 16.93
N ASP A 70 13.57 -22.31 16.67
CA ASP A 70 14.40 -21.80 15.58
C ASP A 70 14.00 -22.34 14.20
N GLY A 71 13.12 -23.34 14.15
CA GLY A 71 12.59 -23.93 12.92
C GLY A 71 11.48 -23.13 12.22
N SER A 72 11.09 -21.97 12.76
CA SER A 72 9.96 -21.16 12.30
C SER A 72 10.25 -19.66 12.30
N ARG A 73 9.39 -18.88 11.63
CA ARG A 73 9.55 -17.42 11.45
C ARG A 73 8.68 -16.60 12.40
N VAL A 74 8.97 -15.32 12.45
CA VAL A 74 8.08 -14.28 12.99
C VAL A 74 7.46 -13.51 11.83
N LEU A 75 6.16 -13.26 11.87
CA LEU A 75 5.48 -12.31 10.96
C LEU A 75 5.23 -11.01 11.70
N GLU A 76 5.79 -9.90 11.25
CA GLU A 76 5.57 -8.57 11.82
C GLU A 76 4.48 -7.82 11.04
N LEU A 77 3.46 -7.33 11.77
CA LEU A 77 2.32 -6.58 11.26
C LEU A 77 2.07 -5.31 12.09
N PRO A 78 1.48 -4.25 11.50
CA PRO A 78 1.32 -4.05 10.07
C PRO A 78 2.65 -3.67 9.41
N GLY A 79 2.71 -3.77 8.08
CA GLY A 79 3.78 -3.16 7.29
C GLY A 79 3.81 -1.63 7.43
N ALA A 80 4.93 -1.04 7.04
CA ALA A 80 5.12 0.42 7.06
C ALA A 80 5.95 0.86 5.84
N ASP A 81 5.74 2.09 5.35
CA ASP A 81 6.62 2.62 4.29
C ASP A 81 8.07 2.70 4.78
N PHE A 82 8.23 3.21 6.00
CA PHE A 82 9.49 3.31 6.73
C PHE A 82 9.23 3.14 8.23
N SER A 83 10.21 2.60 8.94
CA SER A 83 10.13 2.35 10.38
C SER A 83 10.32 3.64 11.20
N HIS A 84 9.21 4.37 11.37
CA HIS A 84 9.07 5.50 12.28
C HIS A 84 8.25 5.08 13.50
N TYR A 85 8.89 5.04 14.67
CA TYR A 85 8.26 4.74 15.94
C TYR A 85 7.96 5.99 16.74
N ARG A 86 7.07 5.87 17.74
CA ARG A 86 6.78 6.94 18.71
C ARG A 86 8.02 7.42 19.49
N TRP A 87 9.02 6.56 19.63
CA TRP A 87 10.27 6.88 20.33
C TRP A 87 11.39 7.38 19.41
N GLY A 88 11.23 7.35 18.08
CA GLY A 88 12.25 7.79 17.11
C GLY A 88 12.18 7.04 15.78
N SER A 89 13.02 7.42 14.81
CA SER A 89 13.11 6.76 13.50
C SER A 89 14.38 5.94 13.37
N THR A 90 14.27 4.77 12.75
CA THR A 90 15.40 3.93 12.32
C THR A 90 15.45 3.72 10.82
N LEU A 91 14.44 4.20 10.08
CA LEU A 91 14.16 3.93 8.67
C LEU A 91 13.87 2.45 8.38
N ASP A 92 14.73 1.54 8.84
CA ASP A 92 14.58 0.09 8.75
C ASP A 92 13.99 -0.50 10.05
N PRO A 93 13.35 -1.68 10.03
CA PRO A 93 12.70 -2.27 11.20
C PRO A 93 13.73 -2.69 12.25
N VAL A 94 13.50 -2.28 13.49
CA VAL A 94 14.43 -2.57 14.59
C VAL A 94 14.56 -4.08 14.86
N SER A 95 13.53 -4.86 14.52
CA SER A 95 13.49 -6.32 14.65
C SER A 95 14.60 -7.01 13.85
N GLU A 96 14.95 -6.51 12.67
CA GLU A 96 16.01 -7.08 11.82
C GLU A 96 17.39 -7.04 12.48
N GLY A 97 17.65 -6.01 13.30
CA GLY A 97 18.93 -5.82 13.99
C GLY A 97 18.98 -6.38 15.41
N LEU A 98 17.85 -6.84 15.96
CA LEU A 98 17.73 -7.26 17.37
C LEU A 98 17.49 -8.76 17.55
N MET A 99 17.11 -9.47 16.49
CA MET A 99 16.65 -10.87 16.53
C MET A 99 17.44 -11.73 15.53
N ASP A 100 17.74 -12.97 15.90
CA ASP A 100 18.39 -13.95 15.00
C ASP A 100 17.37 -14.85 14.28
N ARG A 101 16.17 -15.02 14.86
CA ARG A 101 15.08 -15.79 14.26
C ARG A 101 14.62 -15.16 12.92
N PRO A 102 14.32 -15.96 11.87
CA PRO A 102 13.90 -15.41 10.59
C PRO A 102 12.59 -14.62 10.67
N LEU A 103 12.49 -13.56 9.84
CA LEU A 103 11.42 -12.58 9.87
C LEU A 103 10.69 -12.51 8.52
N VAL A 104 9.40 -12.23 8.55
CA VAL A 104 8.54 -11.87 7.42
C VAL A 104 7.90 -10.53 7.74
N LEU A 105 8.04 -9.55 6.86
CA LEU A 105 7.49 -8.20 7.03
C LEU A 105 7.23 -7.54 5.68
N ARG A 106 6.52 -6.40 5.70
CA ARG A 106 6.27 -5.55 4.53
C ARG A 106 6.82 -4.14 4.76
N GLU A 107 7.75 -3.73 3.91
CA GLU A 107 8.25 -2.35 3.79
C GLU A 107 8.14 -1.82 2.37
N LEU A 108 8.14 -0.50 2.17
CA LEU A 108 7.92 0.18 0.87
C LEU A 108 8.61 -0.53 -0.30
N ILE A 109 9.93 -0.72 -0.18
CA ILE A 109 10.73 -1.47 -1.15
C ILE A 109 10.67 -2.95 -0.75
N PRO A 110 10.03 -3.80 -1.56
CA PRO A 110 9.94 -5.21 -1.22
C PRO A 110 11.32 -5.88 -1.35
N TYR A 111 11.68 -6.68 -0.36
CA TYR A 111 12.82 -7.58 -0.42
C TYR A 111 12.33 -9.02 -0.64
N GLY A 112 12.90 -9.70 -1.63
CA GLY A 112 12.55 -11.07 -1.99
C GLY A 112 12.21 -11.24 -3.47
N GLU A 113 11.88 -12.48 -3.84
CA GLU A 113 11.49 -12.84 -5.20
C GLU A 113 9.97 -12.71 -5.37
N ALA A 114 9.50 -12.62 -6.62
CA ALA A 114 8.13 -12.17 -6.93
C ALA A 114 7.03 -12.89 -6.14
N GLY A 115 7.09 -14.22 -5.96
CA GLY A 115 6.08 -14.96 -5.20
C GLY A 115 6.02 -14.60 -3.70
N THR A 116 7.16 -14.27 -3.08
CA THR A 116 7.18 -13.81 -1.68
C THR A 116 6.62 -12.41 -1.56
N VAL A 117 7.04 -11.53 -2.47
CA VAL A 117 6.57 -10.14 -2.51
C VAL A 117 5.06 -10.11 -2.71
N ASP A 118 4.55 -10.91 -3.63
CA ASP A 118 3.12 -10.99 -3.92
C ASP A 118 2.32 -11.47 -2.70
N LEU A 119 2.67 -12.62 -2.11
CA LEU A 119 1.94 -13.19 -0.98
C LEU A 119 1.93 -12.26 0.25
N VAL A 120 3.08 -11.69 0.61
CA VAL A 120 3.20 -10.80 1.79
C VAL A 120 2.45 -9.50 1.54
N ARG A 121 2.55 -8.93 0.33
CA ARG A 121 1.81 -7.73 -0.09
C ARG A 121 0.30 -7.98 -0.08
N SER A 122 -0.17 -9.13 -0.56
CA SER A 122 -1.59 -9.49 -0.57
C SER A 122 -2.17 -9.52 0.84
N LEU A 123 -1.46 -10.12 1.80
CA LEU A 123 -1.90 -10.13 3.20
C LEU A 123 -1.87 -8.73 3.82
N ASP A 124 -0.73 -8.03 3.73
CA ASP A 124 -0.57 -6.73 4.37
C ASP A 124 -1.53 -5.68 3.79
N ARG A 125 -1.75 -5.68 2.47
CA ARG A 125 -2.69 -4.75 1.82
C ARG A 125 -4.07 -4.80 2.45
N ARG A 126 -4.59 -5.99 2.77
CA ARG A 126 -5.93 -6.11 3.38
C ARG A 126 -5.97 -5.46 4.78
N ILE A 127 -4.86 -5.46 5.50
CA ILE A 127 -4.73 -4.76 6.79
C ILE A 127 -4.61 -3.25 6.56
N GLN A 128 -3.70 -2.84 5.66
CA GLN A 128 -3.49 -1.44 5.29
C GLN A 128 -4.81 -0.79 4.86
N GLU A 129 -5.58 -1.45 3.99
CA GLU A 129 -6.81 -0.94 3.40
C GLU A 129 -8.04 -1.19 4.26
N GLY A 130 -7.92 -1.80 5.45
CA GLY A 130 -9.01 -1.98 6.40
C GLY A 130 -10.07 -3.00 5.95
N VAL A 131 -9.69 -4.00 5.15
CA VAL A 131 -10.58 -4.99 4.52
C VAL A 131 -10.23 -6.45 4.87
N LEU A 132 -9.28 -6.67 5.80
CA LEU A 132 -8.84 -7.99 6.24
C LEU A 132 -9.96 -8.80 6.91
N GLU A 133 -10.09 -10.07 6.50
CA GLU A 133 -10.75 -11.11 7.29
C GLU A 133 -9.70 -11.82 8.16
N THR A 134 -9.80 -11.72 9.49
CA THR A 134 -8.76 -12.24 10.40
C THR A 134 -8.59 -13.76 10.33
N SER A 135 -9.62 -14.48 9.88
CA SER A 135 -9.56 -15.94 9.64
C SER A 135 -8.46 -16.35 8.65
N ALA A 136 -8.00 -15.46 7.76
CA ALA A 136 -6.90 -15.76 6.84
C ALA A 136 -5.53 -15.90 7.54
N VAL A 137 -5.33 -15.19 8.65
CA VAL A 137 -3.99 -15.00 9.24
C VAL A 137 -3.34 -16.32 9.67
N PRO A 138 -4.03 -17.24 10.39
CA PRO A 138 -3.40 -18.48 10.86
C PRO A 138 -2.91 -19.40 9.73
N ASP A 139 -3.70 -19.58 8.67
CA ASP A 139 -3.33 -20.49 7.57
C ASP A 139 -2.22 -19.92 6.70
N LEU A 140 -2.23 -18.60 6.43
CA LEU A 140 -1.13 -17.93 5.74
C LEU A 140 0.15 -17.95 6.59
N ALA A 141 0.04 -17.75 7.90
CA ALA A 141 1.18 -17.86 8.81
C ALA A 141 1.78 -19.28 8.76
N ARG A 142 0.95 -20.33 8.83
CA ARG A 142 1.42 -21.72 8.68
C ARG A 142 2.09 -21.97 7.33
N LEU A 143 1.51 -21.48 6.23
CA LEU A 143 2.06 -21.60 4.88
C LEU A 143 3.46 -20.96 4.76
N MET A 144 3.64 -19.79 5.38
CA MET A 144 4.91 -19.06 5.46
C MET A 144 5.90 -19.64 6.48
N GLY A 145 5.53 -20.70 7.21
CA GLY A 145 6.34 -21.30 8.27
C GLY A 145 6.51 -20.37 9.49
N VAL A 146 5.51 -19.53 9.77
CA VAL A 146 5.49 -18.58 10.87
C VAL A 146 4.98 -19.25 12.15
N GLY A 147 5.77 -19.14 13.22
CA GLY A 147 5.43 -19.62 14.55
C GLY A 147 4.80 -18.54 15.45
N ASP A 148 5.10 -17.28 15.17
CA ASP A 148 4.59 -16.15 15.96
C ASP A 148 4.22 -14.97 15.05
N VAL A 149 3.05 -14.37 15.28
CA VAL A 149 2.65 -13.10 14.66
C VAL A 149 2.86 -11.98 15.66
N MET A 150 3.72 -11.02 15.35
CA MET A 150 3.97 -9.82 16.15
C MET A 150 3.15 -8.65 15.61
N LEU A 151 2.25 -8.12 16.43
CA LEU A 151 1.56 -6.87 16.20
C LEU A 151 2.33 -5.71 16.84
N ARG A 152 2.63 -4.68 16.04
CA ARG A 152 3.29 -3.46 16.47
C ARG A 152 2.33 -2.28 16.51
N SER A 153 2.19 -1.67 17.69
CA SER A 153 1.28 -0.54 17.92
C SER A 153 2.01 0.80 18.13
N ASN A 154 3.33 0.79 18.20
CA ASN A 154 4.14 1.99 18.46
C ASN A 154 4.63 2.72 17.20
N LEU A 155 4.09 2.41 16.02
CA LEU A 155 4.38 3.15 14.78
C LEU A 155 3.77 4.56 14.82
N ALA A 156 4.44 5.52 14.21
CA ALA A 156 3.95 6.88 13.99
C ALA A 156 2.94 6.91 12.84
N TYR A 157 1.78 6.30 13.05
CA TYR A 157 0.81 5.95 12.00
C TYR A 157 0.32 7.14 11.17
N GLU A 158 0.24 8.33 11.76
CA GLU A 158 -0.21 9.57 11.12
C GLU A 158 0.70 10.04 9.98
N ARG A 159 1.96 9.58 9.94
CA ARG A 159 2.93 9.98 8.90
C ARG A 159 2.64 9.36 7.54
N TYR A 160 2.28 8.08 7.53
CA TYR A 160 2.12 7.27 6.33
C TYR A 160 0.71 6.67 6.21
N ARG A 161 -0.23 7.15 7.05
CA ARG A 161 -1.60 6.62 7.15
C ARG A 161 -1.60 5.10 7.37
N THR A 162 -0.70 4.56 8.20
CA THR A 162 -0.72 3.13 8.54
C THR A 162 -1.91 2.81 9.47
N PRO A 163 -2.23 1.52 9.72
CA PRO A 163 -3.36 1.13 10.54
C PRO A 163 -3.31 1.74 11.95
N ARG A 164 -4.47 2.19 12.43
CA ARG A 164 -4.62 2.85 13.74
C ARG A 164 -4.43 1.82 14.85
N PRO A 165 -3.61 2.09 15.89
CA PRO A 165 -3.28 1.09 16.91
C PRO A 165 -4.48 0.44 17.59
N ARG A 166 -5.49 1.23 17.99
CA ARG A 166 -6.67 0.72 18.72
C ARG A 166 -7.59 -0.11 17.84
N SER A 167 -7.89 0.35 16.62
CA SER A 167 -8.76 -0.41 15.71
C SER A 167 -8.11 -1.73 15.25
N THR A 168 -6.79 -1.72 15.01
CA THR A 168 -6.06 -2.96 14.66
C THR A 168 -5.95 -3.93 15.83
N TRP A 169 -5.82 -3.41 17.06
CA TRP A 169 -5.89 -4.23 18.27
C TRP A 169 -7.27 -4.87 18.45
N ASP A 170 -8.36 -4.10 18.29
CA ASP A 170 -9.73 -4.65 18.37
C ASP A 170 -9.94 -5.75 17.33
N LEU A 171 -9.49 -5.52 16.09
CA LEU A 171 -9.58 -6.49 14.98
C LEU A 171 -8.96 -7.85 15.35
N LEU A 172 -7.77 -7.87 15.95
CA LEU A 172 -7.04 -9.11 16.28
C LEU A 172 -7.41 -9.72 17.64
N THR A 173 -8.11 -8.99 18.50
CA THR A 173 -8.40 -9.45 19.88
C THR A 173 -9.86 -9.70 20.19
N SER A 174 -10.80 -8.95 19.60
CA SER A 174 -12.25 -9.14 19.83
C SER A 174 -12.77 -10.42 19.15
N THR A 175 -12.31 -10.69 17.93
CA THR A 175 -12.63 -11.89 17.14
C THR A 175 -11.35 -12.61 16.74
N ARG A 176 -10.59 -13.05 17.75
CA ARG A 176 -9.32 -13.76 17.51
C ARG A 176 -9.58 -15.07 16.77
N PRO A 177 -8.99 -15.28 15.58
CA PRO A 177 -9.26 -16.46 14.76
C PRO A 177 -8.68 -17.73 15.41
N ALA A 178 -9.34 -18.86 15.17
CA ALA A 178 -8.83 -20.16 15.61
C ALA A 178 -7.45 -20.42 15.00
N GLY A 179 -6.47 -20.82 15.82
CA GLY A 179 -5.08 -20.99 15.42
C GLY A 179 -4.14 -19.87 15.86
N LEU A 180 -4.65 -18.69 16.22
CA LEU A 180 -3.90 -17.64 16.92
C LEU A 180 -4.13 -17.74 18.44
N GLY A 181 -3.06 -18.00 19.20
CA GLY A 181 -3.13 -18.08 20.66
C GLY A 181 -3.24 -16.71 21.34
N ALA A 182 -3.37 -16.70 22.67
CA ALA A 182 -3.38 -15.46 23.43
C ALA A 182 -2.04 -14.72 23.33
N PRO A 183 -2.04 -13.39 23.14
CA PRO A 183 -0.81 -12.65 22.94
C PRO A 183 0.00 -12.51 24.24
N ARG A 184 1.32 -12.59 24.12
CA ARG A 184 2.26 -12.04 25.10
C ARG A 184 2.52 -10.58 24.78
N THR A 185 2.45 -9.69 25.76
CA THR A 185 2.55 -8.24 25.55
C THR A 185 3.87 -7.68 26.07
N PHE A 186 4.39 -6.66 25.39
CA PHE A 186 5.64 -5.99 25.76
C PHE A 186 5.49 -4.47 25.64
N GLY A 187 6.14 -3.75 26.56
CA GLY A 187 6.11 -2.29 26.59
C GLY A 187 4.81 -1.70 27.16
N PRO A 188 4.78 -0.38 27.37
CA PRO A 188 3.61 0.31 27.90
C PRO A 188 2.47 0.37 26.85
N PRO A 189 1.23 0.65 27.29
CA PRO A 189 0.16 1.04 26.37
C PRO A 189 0.57 2.24 25.50
N VAL A 190 0.21 2.20 24.22
CA VAL A 190 0.45 3.28 23.26
C VAL A 190 -0.84 4.07 23.10
N ALA A 191 -0.85 5.29 23.62
CA ALA A 191 -1.95 6.22 23.40
C ALA A 191 -2.08 6.52 21.90
N GLU A 192 -3.32 6.47 21.42
CA GLU A 192 -3.71 7.00 20.12
C GLU A 192 -3.83 8.53 20.21
N ASP A 193 -2.68 9.18 20.44
CA ASP A 193 -2.49 10.62 20.49
C ASP A 193 -1.09 10.93 19.91
N PRO A 194 -1.01 11.37 18.65
CA PRO A 194 0.27 11.67 18.00
C PRO A 194 0.87 13.02 18.43
N GLY A 195 0.26 13.76 19.37
CA GLY A 195 0.70 15.09 19.79
C GLY A 195 0.37 16.21 18.80
N ILE A 196 -0.36 15.87 17.74
CA ILE A 196 -1.02 16.79 16.82
C ILE A 196 -2.52 16.48 16.85
N PRO A 197 -3.42 17.46 16.59
CA PRO A 197 -4.86 17.23 16.59
C PRO A 197 -5.25 16.42 15.35
N PHE A 198 -4.94 15.13 15.37
CA PHE A 198 -5.22 14.17 14.32
C PHE A 198 -6.28 13.22 14.85
N THR A 199 -7.50 13.44 14.43
CA THR A 199 -8.64 12.55 14.68
C THR A 199 -9.43 12.43 13.39
N ASP A 200 -9.62 11.19 12.96
CA ASP A 200 -10.30 10.79 11.73
C ASP A 200 -11.49 9.87 12.06
N GLU A 201 -12.24 9.49 11.03
CA GLU A 201 -13.44 8.64 11.14
C GLU A 201 -13.12 7.25 11.70
N ILE A 202 -11.94 6.69 11.39
CA ILE A 202 -11.50 5.40 11.95
C ILE A 202 -11.31 5.52 13.47
N THR A 203 -10.65 6.59 13.93
CA THR A 203 -10.39 6.86 15.34
C THR A 203 -11.68 7.11 16.11
N LEU A 204 -12.61 7.91 15.55
CA LEU A 204 -13.92 8.17 16.15
C LEU A 204 -14.83 6.94 16.14
N GLY A 205 -14.81 6.16 15.05
CA GLY A 205 -15.63 4.97 14.88
C GLY A 205 -15.14 3.76 15.68
N THR A 206 -13.92 3.80 16.21
CA THR A 206 -13.40 2.75 17.10
C THR A 206 -14.12 2.77 18.43
N LYS A 207 -14.64 1.61 18.85
CA LYS A 207 -15.36 1.44 20.13
C LYS A 207 -14.62 2.11 21.29
N THR A 208 -15.36 2.86 22.10
CA THR A 208 -14.82 3.61 23.24
C THR A 208 -14.22 2.70 24.32
N THR A 209 -14.70 1.46 24.41
CA THR A 209 -14.26 0.43 25.35
C THR A 209 -12.93 -0.23 24.97
N VAL A 210 -12.45 -0.07 23.74
CA VAL A 210 -11.16 -0.64 23.30
C VAL A 210 -10.02 0.09 24.02
N PRO A 211 -9.18 -0.60 24.80
CA PRO A 211 -8.08 0.04 25.51
C PRO A 211 -6.98 0.50 24.54
N ASP A 212 -6.12 1.42 24.99
CA ASP A 212 -4.84 1.66 24.32
C ASP A 212 -4.02 0.36 24.31
N PRO A 213 -3.55 -0.12 23.14
CA PRO A 213 -2.87 -1.41 23.03
C PRO A 213 -1.46 -1.37 23.62
N PRO A 214 -0.89 -2.50 24.05
CA PRO A 214 0.54 -2.57 24.38
C PRO A 214 1.40 -2.18 23.16
N ALA A 215 2.62 -1.67 23.39
CA ALA A 215 3.52 -1.30 22.30
C ALA A 215 3.75 -2.44 21.31
N LEU A 216 3.92 -3.67 21.82
CA LEU A 216 4.11 -4.89 21.03
C LEU A 216 3.27 -6.03 21.63
N ALA A 217 2.72 -6.87 20.76
CA ALA A 217 2.02 -8.08 21.15
C ALA A 217 2.38 -9.25 20.23
N VAL A 218 2.74 -10.40 20.82
CA VAL A 218 3.18 -11.59 20.10
C VAL A 218 2.15 -12.70 20.29
N PHE A 219 1.52 -13.11 19.20
CA PHE A 219 0.53 -14.17 19.17
C PHE A 219 1.15 -15.46 18.63
N PRO A 220 1.17 -16.57 19.40
CA PRO A 220 1.69 -17.84 18.90
C PRO A 220 0.73 -18.46 17.88
N VAL A 221 1.28 -19.08 16.86
CA VAL A 221 0.54 -19.79 15.80
C VAL A 221 0.49 -21.28 16.11
N SER A 222 -0.70 -21.87 16.06
CA SER A 222 -0.91 -23.28 16.36
C SER A 222 -0.63 -24.12 15.12
N GLY A 223 0.10 -25.24 15.23
CA GLY A 223 0.32 -26.16 14.10
C GLY A 223 1.22 -25.59 13.01
N THR A 224 2.22 -24.80 13.39
CA THR A 224 3.21 -24.22 12.46
C THR A 224 3.93 -25.31 11.67
N GLN A 225 4.10 -25.06 10.37
CA GLN A 225 4.89 -25.90 9.48
C GLN A 225 6.37 -25.47 9.56
N PRO A 226 7.33 -26.41 9.62
CA PRO A 226 8.75 -26.06 9.55
C PRO A 226 9.12 -25.40 8.21
N ILE A 227 10.20 -24.61 8.23
CA ILE A 227 10.77 -23.98 7.02
C ILE A 227 11.16 -25.04 5.97
N VAL A 228 11.84 -26.10 6.40
CA VAL A 228 12.18 -27.25 5.55
C VAL A 228 11.18 -28.38 5.84
N ARG A 229 10.34 -28.71 4.86
CA ARG A 229 9.24 -29.67 5.03
C ARG A 229 9.06 -30.57 3.81
N THR A 230 8.21 -31.58 3.97
CA THR A 230 7.73 -32.42 2.87
C THR A 230 6.25 -32.15 2.63
N ALA A 231 5.82 -32.25 1.38
CA ALA A 231 4.43 -32.21 1.00
C ALA A 231 4.09 -33.41 0.09
N THR A 232 2.86 -33.88 0.13
CA THR A 232 2.39 -34.95 -0.76
C THR A 232 2.22 -34.43 -2.19
N THR A 233 2.49 -35.28 -3.20
CA THR A 233 2.09 -34.98 -4.57
C THR A 233 0.62 -35.29 -4.83
N ALA A 234 -0.02 -36.12 -4.01
CA ALA A 234 -1.41 -36.51 -4.22
C ALA A 234 -2.35 -35.36 -3.92
N ARG A 235 -3.32 -35.14 -4.82
CA ARG A 235 -4.33 -34.08 -4.75
C ARG A 235 -3.71 -32.72 -4.44
N PRO A 236 -2.83 -32.13 -5.26
CA PRO A 236 -2.39 -30.76 -5.00
C PRO A 236 -3.58 -29.78 -5.05
N LEU A 237 -3.45 -28.59 -4.46
CA LEU A 237 -4.36 -27.49 -4.77
C LEU A 237 -3.78 -26.73 -5.98
N LEU A 238 -4.46 -26.81 -7.13
CA LEU A 238 -4.06 -26.11 -8.34
C LEU A 238 -4.84 -24.79 -8.44
N VAL A 239 -4.12 -23.67 -8.39
CA VAL A 239 -4.70 -22.33 -8.26
C VAL A 239 -4.50 -21.53 -9.55
N SER A 240 -5.60 -21.19 -10.22
CA SER A 240 -5.64 -20.16 -11.25
C SER A 240 -5.88 -18.81 -10.57
N GLY A 241 -4.80 -18.14 -10.19
CA GLY A 241 -4.80 -16.94 -9.36
C GLY A 241 -3.39 -16.57 -8.89
N ASN A 242 -3.30 -15.61 -7.98
CA ASN A 242 -2.04 -15.17 -7.35
C ASN A 242 -2.15 -15.20 -5.81
N GLY A 243 -1.28 -14.49 -5.09
CA GLY A 243 -1.27 -14.42 -3.63
C GLY A 243 -2.58 -13.93 -3.01
N GLU A 244 -3.33 -13.05 -3.69
CA GLU A 244 -4.66 -12.62 -3.24
C GLU A 244 -5.65 -13.81 -3.26
N ALA A 245 -5.51 -14.75 -4.20
CA ALA A 245 -6.31 -15.99 -4.22
C ALA A 245 -6.10 -16.82 -2.95
N LEU A 246 -4.86 -16.91 -2.47
CA LEU A 246 -4.50 -17.65 -1.26
C LEU A 246 -5.00 -16.95 0.00
N VAL A 247 -4.96 -15.61 0.04
CA VAL A 247 -5.55 -14.83 1.13
C VAL A 247 -7.05 -15.04 1.20
N ASP A 248 -7.74 -14.96 0.06
CA ASP A 248 -9.19 -15.16 -0.01
C ASP A 248 -9.58 -16.62 0.27
N ALA A 249 -8.76 -17.60 -0.15
CA ALA A 249 -8.93 -19.02 0.14
C ALA A 249 -8.70 -19.34 1.62
N ALA A 250 -7.76 -18.66 2.27
CA ALA A 250 -7.56 -18.77 3.72
C ALA A 250 -8.74 -18.19 4.48
N ALA A 251 -9.20 -16.99 4.10
CA ALA A 251 -10.34 -16.35 4.72
C ALA A 251 -11.66 -17.10 4.48
N SER A 252 -11.79 -17.84 3.37
CA SER A 252 -12.92 -18.71 3.09
C SER A 252 -12.75 -20.12 3.65
N GLY A 253 -11.61 -20.48 4.25
CA GLY A 253 -11.36 -21.82 4.81
C GLY A 253 -10.98 -22.91 3.81
N LEU A 254 -10.85 -22.58 2.51
CA LEU A 254 -10.37 -23.50 1.47
C LEU A 254 -8.90 -23.87 1.62
N LEU A 255 -8.09 -23.02 2.26
CA LEU A 255 -6.66 -23.26 2.46
C LEU A 255 -6.36 -24.16 3.67
N ALA A 256 -7.30 -24.27 4.62
CA ALA A 256 -7.10 -24.94 5.90
C ALA A 256 -6.71 -26.42 5.74
N GLU A 257 -7.45 -27.18 4.93
CA GLU A 257 -7.16 -28.61 4.71
C GLU A 257 -5.88 -28.84 3.89
N PRO A 258 -5.62 -28.15 2.76
CA PRO A 258 -4.35 -28.25 2.06
C PRO A 258 -3.12 -28.02 2.96
N VAL A 259 -3.16 -26.98 3.79
CA VAL A 259 -2.06 -26.63 4.71
C VAL A 259 -1.93 -27.65 5.84
N ALA A 260 -3.03 -28.10 6.43
CA ALA A 260 -3.01 -29.07 7.52
C ALA A 260 -2.55 -30.47 7.06
N SER A 261 -2.95 -30.88 5.86
CA SER A 261 -2.62 -32.18 5.28
C SER A 261 -1.26 -32.22 4.57
N GLY A 262 -0.55 -31.09 4.50
CA GLY A 262 0.74 -30.99 3.80
C GLY A 262 0.60 -31.28 2.30
N ARG A 263 -0.46 -30.80 1.66
CA ARG A 263 -0.67 -30.88 0.22
C ARG A 263 0.06 -29.72 -0.46
N ALA A 264 0.74 -29.98 -1.57
CA ALA A 264 1.38 -28.92 -2.33
C ALA A 264 0.35 -27.98 -2.96
N ILE A 265 0.60 -26.68 -2.91
CA ILE A 265 -0.16 -25.67 -3.65
C ILE A 265 0.65 -25.24 -4.86
N LEU A 266 0.06 -25.32 -6.05
CA LEU A 266 0.69 -25.03 -7.32
C LEU A 266 -0.12 -23.96 -8.05
N TYR A 267 0.56 -22.99 -8.68
CA TYR A 267 -0.10 -22.01 -9.54
C TYR A 267 -0.22 -22.55 -10.97
N ALA A 268 -1.43 -22.52 -11.53
CA ALA A 268 -1.66 -22.85 -12.92
C ALA A 268 -0.93 -21.90 -13.90
N PRO A 269 -0.85 -20.57 -13.66
CA PRO A 269 -0.06 -19.66 -14.49
C PRO A 269 1.43 -20.02 -14.60
N GLU A 270 2.07 -20.44 -13.51
CA GLU A 270 3.47 -20.91 -13.50
C GLU A 270 3.68 -22.17 -14.36
N LEU A 271 2.62 -22.96 -14.55
CA LEU A 271 2.64 -24.18 -15.37
C LEU A 271 2.20 -23.93 -16.82
N ALA A 272 1.84 -22.70 -17.19
CA ALA A 272 1.32 -22.36 -18.52
C ALA A 272 2.31 -22.74 -19.65
N SER A 273 3.61 -22.52 -19.45
CA SER A 273 4.66 -22.91 -20.40
C SER A 273 5.09 -24.38 -20.26
N LYS A 274 4.50 -25.15 -19.34
CA LYS A 274 4.88 -26.53 -18.96
C LYS A 274 3.68 -27.48 -18.97
N PRO A 275 3.04 -27.74 -20.14
CA PRO A 275 1.79 -28.50 -20.23
C PRO A 275 1.89 -29.95 -19.69
N GLY A 276 3.08 -30.56 -19.77
CA GLY A 276 3.30 -31.89 -19.16
C GLY A 276 3.23 -31.88 -17.63
N GLU A 277 3.66 -30.80 -16.99
CA GLU A 277 3.59 -30.65 -15.53
C GLU A 277 2.18 -30.28 -15.07
N LEU A 278 1.50 -29.42 -15.82
CA LEU A 278 0.08 -29.14 -15.59
C LEU A 278 -0.75 -30.43 -15.69
N LYS A 279 -0.52 -31.23 -16.73
CA LYS A 279 -1.12 -32.54 -16.87
C LYS A 279 -0.77 -33.47 -15.69
N GLN A 280 0.48 -33.48 -15.24
CA GLN A 280 0.86 -34.29 -14.09
C GLN A 280 0.14 -33.86 -12.81
N ALA A 281 -0.04 -32.56 -12.56
CA ALA A 281 -0.80 -32.07 -11.41
C ALA A 281 -2.27 -32.52 -11.46
N LEU A 282 -2.89 -32.47 -12.64
CA LEU A 282 -4.23 -33.02 -12.87
C LEU A 282 -4.25 -34.54 -12.66
N ASP A 283 -3.32 -35.29 -13.24
CA ASP A 283 -3.24 -36.75 -13.08
C ASP A 283 -2.98 -37.17 -11.61
N ASP A 284 -2.31 -36.32 -10.82
CA ASP A 284 -2.11 -36.48 -9.38
C ASP A 284 -3.40 -36.20 -8.57
N GLY A 285 -4.51 -35.81 -9.22
CA GLY A 285 -5.85 -35.65 -8.64
C GLY A 285 -6.14 -34.26 -8.08
N ALA A 286 -5.60 -33.19 -8.69
CA ALA A 286 -5.71 -31.82 -8.18
C ALA A 286 -7.15 -31.40 -7.79
N ASP A 287 -7.28 -30.63 -6.70
CA ASP A 287 -8.45 -29.78 -6.51
C ASP A 287 -8.20 -28.46 -7.26
N LEU A 288 -9.19 -27.98 -8.00
CA LEU A 288 -9.08 -26.77 -8.83
C LEU A 288 -9.66 -25.57 -8.09
N LEU A 289 -8.87 -24.50 -7.97
CA LEU A 289 -9.32 -23.20 -7.49
C LEU A 289 -9.13 -22.16 -8.60
N VAL A 290 -10.23 -21.64 -9.14
CA VAL A 290 -10.21 -20.54 -10.11
C VAL A 290 -10.64 -19.26 -9.41
N SER A 291 -9.78 -18.24 -9.45
CA SER A 291 -9.99 -16.98 -8.74
C SER A 291 -9.83 -15.77 -9.66
N ASP A 292 -10.53 -14.68 -9.34
CA ASP A 292 -10.54 -13.41 -10.07
C ASP A 292 -9.40 -12.43 -9.66
N THR A 293 -8.31 -12.97 -9.15
CA THR A 293 -7.30 -12.23 -8.39
C THR A 293 -5.99 -11.98 -9.14
N ASN A 294 -5.62 -12.85 -10.08
CA ASN A 294 -4.50 -12.61 -10.99
C ASN A 294 -4.91 -11.62 -12.09
N ARG A 295 -5.07 -10.35 -11.73
CA ARG A 295 -5.65 -9.32 -12.61
C ARG A 295 -4.59 -8.69 -13.51
N LEU A 296 -4.88 -8.54 -14.80
CA LEU A 296 -4.12 -7.68 -15.69
C LEU A 296 -4.31 -6.23 -15.24
N ARG A 297 -3.35 -5.65 -14.53
CA ARG A 297 -3.43 -4.28 -14.00
C ARG A 297 -2.07 -3.64 -13.78
N ALA A 298 -2.04 -2.32 -13.78
CA ALA A 298 -0.88 -1.53 -13.43
C ALA A 298 -0.51 -1.61 -11.93
N GLU A 299 0.77 -1.46 -11.60
CA GLU A 299 1.26 -1.45 -10.20
C GLU A 299 2.29 -0.34 -9.95
N ARG A 300 2.16 0.38 -8.84
CA ARG A 300 3.09 1.41 -8.37
C ARG A 300 3.77 1.01 -7.07
N TRP A 301 4.97 1.55 -6.82
CA TRP A 301 5.74 1.33 -5.59
C TRP A 301 6.01 2.64 -4.86
N THR A 302 4.98 3.47 -4.74
CA THR A 302 5.02 4.80 -4.10
C THR A 302 4.67 4.77 -2.61
N GLY A 303 4.04 3.69 -2.13
CA GLY A 303 3.69 3.43 -0.73
C GLY A 303 3.51 1.93 -0.46
N VAL A 304 2.99 1.55 0.72
CA VAL A 304 2.51 0.19 1.00
C VAL A 304 1.02 -0.04 0.71
N ARG A 305 0.28 1.00 0.29
CA ARG A 305 -1.17 0.98 0.05
C ARG A 305 -1.55 1.79 -1.19
N GLU A 306 -2.71 1.50 -1.80
CA GLU A 306 -3.24 2.23 -2.99
C GLU A 306 -2.36 2.10 -4.26
N ASN A 307 -1.64 0.97 -4.35
CA ASN A 307 -0.64 0.69 -5.37
C ASN A 307 -1.18 -0.04 -6.62
N PHE A 308 -2.43 -0.51 -6.60
CA PHE A 308 -3.03 -1.25 -7.70
C PHE A 308 -3.92 -0.36 -8.57
N GLY A 309 -3.74 -0.46 -9.88
CA GLY A 309 -4.63 0.13 -10.88
C GLY A 309 -5.92 -0.65 -11.08
N TYR A 310 -6.78 -0.15 -11.98
CA TYR A 310 -7.98 -0.86 -12.41
C TYR A 310 -7.61 -2.08 -13.29
N VAL A 311 -8.55 -3.02 -13.47
CA VAL A 311 -8.34 -4.20 -14.34
C VAL A 311 -8.44 -3.79 -15.80
N GLU A 312 -7.42 -4.10 -16.59
CA GLU A 312 -7.26 -3.61 -17.95
C GLU A 312 -7.85 -4.56 -19.00
N GLN A 313 -8.16 -3.99 -20.16
CA GLN A 313 -8.49 -4.76 -21.36
C GLN A 313 -7.21 -5.23 -22.05
N PRO A 314 -7.13 -6.50 -22.48
CA PRO A 314 -5.98 -7.00 -23.21
C PRO A 314 -5.75 -6.24 -24.51
N GLY A 315 -4.51 -5.79 -24.75
CA GLY A 315 -4.11 -5.13 -25.99
C GLY A 315 -4.53 -3.66 -26.11
N VAL A 316 -5.17 -3.07 -25.10
CA VAL A 316 -5.51 -1.64 -25.06
C VAL A 316 -4.42 -0.87 -24.30
N ALA A 317 -3.75 0.06 -24.98
CA ALA A 317 -2.72 0.89 -24.36
C ALA A 317 -3.31 2.21 -23.81
N PRO A 318 -2.77 2.75 -22.70
CA PRO A 318 -3.16 4.08 -22.22
C PRO A 318 -2.75 5.18 -23.20
N LEU A 319 -3.40 6.35 -23.14
CA LEU A 319 -3.07 7.47 -24.02
C LEU A 319 -1.66 8.01 -23.73
N THR A 320 -1.22 7.92 -22.49
CA THR A 320 0.13 8.29 -22.03
C THR A 320 0.70 7.18 -21.19
N ARG A 321 1.98 6.85 -21.41
CA ARG A 321 2.68 5.86 -20.59
C ARG A 321 2.96 6.44 -19.21
N ASP A 322 2.50 5.75 -18.18
CA ASP A 322 2.89 6.03 -16.79
C ASP A 322 4.30 5.50 -16.51
N PRO A 323 5.31 6.35 -16.22
CA PRO A 323 6.65 5.88 -15.87
C PRO A 323 6.69 5.16 -14.52
N ASN A 324 5.67 5.32 -13.68
CA ASN A 324 5.58 4.68 -12.37
C ASN A 324 4.84 3.34 -12.39
N ASP A 325 4.23 2.94 -13.52
CA ASP A 325 3.70 1.59 -13.71
C ASP A 325 4.87 0.59 -13.84
N ASN A 326 5.16 -0.10 -12.75
CA ASN A 326 6.23 -1.07 -12.59
C ASN A 326 5.66 -2.36 -11.99
N ARG A 327 4.93 -3.10 -12.83
CA ARG A 327 4.28 -4.37 -12.47
C ARG A 327 5.27 -5.39 -11.93
N LEU A 328 4.85 -6.17 -10.92
CA LEU A 328 5.56 -7.34 -10.42
C LEU A 328 5.41 -8.50 -11.41
N PRO A 329 6.47 -8.97 -12.09
CA PRO A 329 6.37 -10.10 -13.02
C PRO A 329 6.34 -11.42 -12.23
N LEU A 330 5.17 -11.79 -11.70
CA LEU A 330 5.01 -13.03 -10.93
C LEU A 330 5.16 -14.27 -11.82
N PHE A 331 4.57 -14.24 -13.03
CA PHE A 331 4.58 -15.34 -13.99
C PHE A 331 5.09 -14.86 -15.36
N PRO A 332 6.41 -14.91 -15.62
CA PRO A 332 6.98 -14.31 -16.83
C PRO A 332 6.44 -14.82 -18.18
N ASP A 333 5.90 -16.05 -18.20
CA ASP A 333 5.38 -16.71 -19.40
C ASP A 333 3.83 -16.74 -19.44
N GLU A 334 3.15 -15.98 -18.58
CA GLU A 334 1.69 -15.99 -18.53
C GLU A 334 1.03 -15.35 -19.77
N THR A 335 -0.22 -15.74 -19.99
CA THR A 335 -1.06 -15.23 -21.08
C THR A 335 -2.38 -14.72 -20.52
N THR A 336 -3.20 -14.10 -21.36
CA THR A 336 -4.54 -13.63 -20.96
C THR A 336 -5.50 -14.74 -20.54
N ALA A 337 -5.18 -16.03 -20.79
CA ALA A 337 -5.94 -17.16 -20.26
C ALA A 337 -5.65 -17.43 -18.76
N ASN A 338 -4.51 -16.94 -18.27
CA ASN A 338 -4.06 -17.05 -16.88
C ASN A 338 -4.48 -15.84 -16.02
N GLU A 339 -4.95 -14.77 -16.67
CA GLU A 339 -5.29 -13.50 -16.03
C GLU A 339 -6.81 -13.27 -15.96
N THR A 340 -7.21 -12.48 -14.97
CA THR A 340 -8.50 -11.81 -14.94
C THR A 340 -8.41 -10.51 -15.74
N THR A 341 -9.27 -10.36 -16.72
CA THR A 341 -9.19 -9.25 -17.69
C THR A 341 -10.53 -8.54 -17.83
N LEU A 342 -10.53 -7.25 -18.13
CA LEU A 342 -11.75 -6.48 -18.35
C LEU A 342 -12.34 -6.74 -19.75
N THR A 343 -13.66 -6.88 -19.84
CA THR A 343 -14.46 -6.70 -21.06
C THR A 343 -15.50 -5.60 -20.83
N LEU A 344 -15.89 -4.88 -21.89
CA LEU A 344 -16.92 -3.81 -21.83
C LEU A 344 -18.31 -4.28 -22.29
N HIS A 345 -18.53 -5.58 -22.25
CA HIS A 345 -19.81 -6.22 -22.53
C HIS A 345 -19.81 -7.63 -21.92
N ALA A 346 -21.00 -8.08 -21.56
CA ALA A 346 -21.22 -9.48 -21.19
C ALA A 346 -21.05 -10.42 -22.41
N PRO A 347 -20.51 -11.64 -22.21
CA PRO A 347 -20.50 -12.69 -23.23
C PRO A 347 -21.87 -12.86 -23.92
N GLY A 348 -21.84 -13.05 -25.24
CA GLY A 348 -23.06 -13.20 -26.04
C GLY A 348 -23.83 -11.91 -26.35
N THR A 349 -23.42 -10.76 -25.78
CA THR A 349 -24.00 -9.45 -26.09
C THR A 349 -23.10 -8.63 -27.02
N PRO A 350 -23.64 -7.84 -27.96
CA PRO A 350 -22.82 -7.01 -28.82
C PRO A 350 -22.21 -5.83 -28.03
N ALA A 351 -20.90 -5.64 -28.17
CA ALA A 351 -20.22 -4.49 -27.59
C ALA A 351 -20.78 -3.17 -28.16
N LYS A 352 -21.00 -2.18 -27.29
CA LYS A 352 -21.31 -0.79 -27.68
C LYS A 352 -20.06 0.08 -27.68
N ILE A 353 -19.24 -0.10 -26.66
CA ILE A 353 -17.94 0.55 -26.47
C ILE A 353 -16.85 -0.49 -26.70
N ALA A 354 -15.87 -0.17 -27.55
CA ALA A 354 -14.74 -1.03 -27.86
C ALA A 354 -13.57 -0.83 -26.90
N ALA A 355 -13.29 0.42 -26.50
CA ALA A 355 -12.25 0.76 -25.54
C ALA A 355 -12.50 2.14 -24.91
N VAL A 356 -12.05 2.34 -23.68
CA VAL A 356 -12.00 3.65 -23.01
C VAL A 356 -10.61 3.82 -22.42
N THR A 357 -9.98 4.97 -22.66
CA THR A 357 -8.60 5.26 -22.25
C THR A 357 -8.50 6.71 -21.79
N ALA A 358 -7.52 7.01 -20.95
CA ALA A 358 -7.19 8.38 -20.56
C ALA A 358 -5.67 8.57 -20.52
N SER A 359 -5.23 9.83 -20.41
CA SER A 359 -3.84 10.18 -20.16
C SER A 359 -3.39 9.76 -18.76
N ALA A 360 -4.27 9.95 -17.76
CA ALA A 360 -4.07 9.53 -16.38
C ALA A 360 -5.41 9.40 -15.64
N TYR A 361 -5.36 8.88 -14.43
CA TYR A 361 -6.48 8.84 -13.48
C TYR A 361 -5.93 8.89 -12.04
N GLY A 362 -6.79 9.23 -11.08
CA GLY A 362 -6.39 9.37 -9.68
C GLY A 362 -5.39 10.51 -9.46
N ASN A 363 -4.23 10.21 -8.87
CA ASN A 363 -3.19 11.20 -8.59
C ASN A 363 -1.76 10.66 -8.79
N SER A 364 -0.74 11.50 -8.57
CA SER A 364 0.67 11.15 -8.81
C SER A 364 1.23 10.11 -7.82
N PHE A 365 0.61 9.95 -6.65
CA PHE A 365 1.05 9.04 -5.58
C PHE A 365 0.26 7.74 -5.55
N ALA A 366 -1.05 7.78 -5.78
CA ALA A 366 -1.96 6.63 -5.70
C ALA A 366 -2.74 6.47 -7.01
N TYR A 367 -3.02 5.22 -7.42
CA TYR A 367 -3.77 4.98 -8.64
C TYR A 367 -5.22 5.45 -8.56
N GLY A 368 -5.91 5.26 -7.42
CA GLY A 368 -7.32 5.60 -7.29
C GLY A 368 -8.20 4.95 -8.38
N PRO A 369 -8.28 3.60 -8.45
CA PRO A 369 -8.97 2.89 -9.53
C PRO A 369 -10.49 3.11 -9.57
N TRP A 370 -11.08 3.75 -8.55
CA TRP A 370 -12.45 4.28 -8.60
C TRP A 370 -12.60 5.49 -9.53
N ASP A 371 -11.52 6.20 -9.88
CA ASP A 371 -11.49 7.35 -10.81
C ASP A 371 -11.15 6.93 -12.26
N ARG A 372 -11.23 5.62 -12.57
CA ARG A 372 -10.77 5.03 -13.84
C ARG A 372 -11.56 5.53 -15.07
N PRO A 373 -11.00 5.45 -16.30
CA PRO A 373 -11.58 6.07 -17.48
C PRO A 373 -13.02 5.62 -17.83
N VAL A 374 -13.35 4.35 -17.63
CA VAL A 374 -14.67 3.81 -18.01
C VAL A 374 -15.83 4.46 -17.25
N ARG A 375 -15.57 4.99 -16.05
CA ARG A 375 -16.52 5.71 -15.19
C ARG A 375 -17.00 7.05 -15.77
N GLY A 376 -16.51 7.43 -16.95
CA GLY A 376 -17.03 8.57 -17.70
C GLY A 376 -18.09 8.17 -18.74
N ILE A 377 -18.43 6.88 -18.88
CA ILE A 377 -19.39 6.38 -19.88
C ILE A 377 -20.04 5.05 -19.44
N ASP A 378 -20.09 4.75 -18.14
CA ASP A 378 -20.71 3.52 -17.62
C ASP A 378 -22.23 3.67 -17.37
N GLY A 379 -22.73 4.91 -17.42
CA GLY A 379 -24.14 5.24 -17.24
C GLY A 379 -24.52 5.54 -15.80
N ASP A 380 -23.55 5.66 -14.89
CA ASP A 380 -23.77 6.02 -13.48
C ASP A 380 -23.14 7.37 -13.13
N ILE A 381 -24.03 8.35 -12.92
CA ILE A 381 -23.69 9.74 -12.61
C ILE A 381 -23.06 9.94 -11.22
N ASN A 382 -23.09 8.91 -10.37
CA ASN A 382 -22.44 8.92 -9.05
C ASN A 382 -20.96 8.57 -9.12
N THR A 383 -20.55 7.94 -10.22
CA THR A 383 -19.15 7.61 -10.54
C THR A 383 -18.57 8.66 -11.46
N ALA A 384 -17.24 8.66 -11.64
CA ALA A 384 -16.61 9.56 -12.60
C ALA A 384 -15.19 9.10 -12.95
N TRP A 385 -14.78 9.34 -14.20
CA TRP A 385 -13.36 9.49 -14.50
C TRP A 385 -12.86 10.77 -13.86
N ARG A 386 -11.74 10.71 -13.12
CA ARG A 386 -11.10 11.91 -12.52
C ARG A 386 -9.59 11.88 -12.66
N VAL A 387 -9.02 13.06 -12.85
CA VAL A 387 -7.58 13.25 -13.07
C VAL A 387 -7.06 14.53 -12.42
N GLY A 388 -5.76 14.52 -12.12
CA GLY A 388 -4.99 15.71 -11.78
C GLY A 388 -5.12 16.17 -10.33
N ALA A 389 -5.57 15.33 -9.40
CA ALA A 389 -5.56 15.72 -7.98
C ALA A 389 -4.13 16.11 -7.56
N PHE A 390 -3.98 17.27 -6.91
CA PHE A 390 -2.68 17.83 -6.50
C PHE A 390 -1.71 18.21 -7.65
N THR A 391 -2.15 18.17 -8.90
CA THR A 391 -1.36 18.57 -10.08
C THR A 391 -2.16 19.46 -11.04
N ASP A 392 -1.51 19.95 -12.09
CA ASP A 392 -2.16 20.71 -13.17
C ASP A 392 -2.83 19.74 -14.17
N PRO A 393 -4.18 19.73 -14.30
CA PRO A 393 -4.87 18.82 -15.21
C PRO A 393 -4.96 19.37 -16.65
N THR A 394 -4.42 20.56 -16.93
CA THR A 394 -4.43 21.10 -18.30
C THR A 394 -3.61 20.20 -19.24
N GLY A 395 -4.22 19.76 -20.33
CA GLY A 395 -3.65 18.82 -21.29
C GLY A 395 -4.00 17.36 -21.01
N GLU A 396 -4.56 17.04 -19.85
CA GLU A 396 -5.12 15.71 -19.59
C GLU A 396 -6.30 15.43 -20.52
N ALA A 397 -6.47 14.17 -20.89
CA ALA A 397 -7.45 13.76 -21.89
C ALA A 397 -8.12 12.44 -21.57
N TRP A 398 -9.38 12.33 -22.01
CA TRP A 398 -10.19 11.13 -21.96
C TRP A 398 -10.63 10.75 -23.38
N GLN A 399 -10.64 9.46 -23.72
CA GLN A 399 -11.01 8.98 -25.04
C GLN A 399 -11.85 7.70 -24.96
N THR A 400 -12.90 7.65 -25.78
CA THR A 400 -13.66 6.42 -26.05
C THR A 400 -13.58 6.04 -27.52
N THR A 401 -13.53 4.74 -27.78
CA THR A 401 -13.70 4.14 -29.11
C THR A 401 -14.97 3.30 -29.11
N LEU A 402 -15.91 3.64 -29.98
CA LEU A 402 -17.18 2.95 -30.16
C LEU A 402 -16.99 1.66 -30.96
N ALA A 403 -17.75 0.62 -30.62
CA ALA A 403 -17.72 -0.66 -31.33
C ALA A 403 -18.25 -0.55 -32.79
N ALA A 404 -19.20 0.36 -33.01
CA ALA A 404 -19.69 0.74 -34.33
C ALA A 404 -19.69 2.27 -34.46
N PRO A 405 -19.51 2.83 -35.67
CA PRO A 405 -19.64 4.27 -35.87
C PRO A 405 -21.05 4.73 -35.50
N THR A 406 -21.17 5.86 -34.81
CA THR A 406 -22.45 6.53 -34.58
C THR A 406 -22.51 7.84 -35.36
N THR A 407 -23.71 8.28 -35.72
CA THR A 407 -23.96 9.59 -36.35
C THR A 407 -24.82 10.41 -35.41
N THR A 408 -24.27 11.51 -34.89
CA THR A 408 -24.97 12.46 -34.02
C THR A 408 -24.46 13.88 -34.28
N ASP A 409 -25.22 14.87 -33.84
CA ASP A 409 -24.89 16.30 -33.85
C ASP A 409 -24.64 16.85 -32.44
N HIS A 410 -24.63 15.99 -31.42
CA HIS A 410 -24.37 16.41 -30.05
C HIS A 410 -23.83 15.27 -29.16
N VAL A 411 -23.22 15.68 -28.05
CA VAL A 411 -22.93 14.87 -26.87
C VAL A 411 -23.36 15.62 -25.61
N ARG A 412 -23.60 14.94 -24.49
CA ARG A 412 -23.81 15.58 -23.19
C ARG A 412 -22.61 15.32 -22.28
N LEU A 413 -22.10 16.38 -21.65
CA LEU A 413 -20.99 16.29 -20.69
C LEU A 413 -21.50 16.63 -19.29
N THR A 414 -21.30 15.69 -18.37
CA THR A 414 -21.56 15.88 -16.94
C THR A 414 -20.24 15.72 -16.18
N GLN A 415 -19.87 16.74 -15.42
CA GLN A 415 -18.71 16.73 -14.52
C GLN A 415 -19.08 16.04 -13.19
N PRO A 416 -18.09 15.58 -12.39
CA PRO A 416 -18.33 14.90 -11.12
C PRO A 416 -19.39 15.56 -10.22
N LEU A 417 -20.38 14.77 -9.78
CA LEU A 417 -21.42 15.22 -8.83
C LEU A 417 -21.18 14.77 -7.39
N SER A 418 -20.25 13.83 -7.19
CA SER A 418 -19.84 13.31 -5.89
C SER A 418 -18.39 13.71 -5.57
N GLY A 419 -17.95 13.46 -4.33
CA GLY A 419 -16.57 13.70 -3.88
C GLY A 419 -16.17 15.19 -3.75
N PRO A 420 -14.86 15.47 -3.53
CA PRO A 420 -14.33 16.84 -3.50
C PRO A 420 -14.49 17.55 -4.85
N ARG A 421 -15.13 18.73 -4.86
CA ARG A 421 -15.52 19.46 -6.09
C ARG A 421 -15.16 20.95 -6.05
N ASN A 422 -14.05 21.29 -5.40
CA ASN A 422 -13.63 22.69 -5.30
C ASN A 422 -13.00 23.22 -6.61
N ARG A 423 -12.49 22.33 -7.49
CA ARG A 423 -12.04 22.61 -8.86
C ARG A 423 -12.94 21.93 -9.90
N TRP A 424 -13.13 22.57 -11.04
CA TRP A 424 -13.89 22.04 -12.17
C TRP A 424 -13.32 22.51 -13.51
N ILE A 425 -13.67 21.80 -14.57
CA ILE A 425 -13.28 22.10 -15.95
C ILE A 425 -14.12 23.28 -16.45
N THR A 426 -13.46 24.26 -17.06
CA THR A 426 -14.12 25.45 -17.64
C THR A 426 -14.04 25.48 -19.16
N ARG A 427 -13.12 24.73 -19.77
CA ARG A 427 -12.98 24.65 -21.23
C ARG A 427 -12.42 23.29 -21.64
N VAL A 428 -12.99 22.74 -22.72
CA VAL A 428 -12.54 21.47 -23.33
C VAL A 428 -12.48 21.58 -24.84
N THR A 429 -11.69 20.71 -25.46
CA THR A 429 -11.65 20.49 -26.90
C THR A 429 -11.99 19.04 -27.24
N LEU A 430 -13.04 18.85 -28.03
CA LEU A 430 -13.50 17.56 -28.53
C LEU A 430 -12.90 17.32 -29.92
N THR A 431 -12.22 16.20 -30.09
CA THR A 431 -11.65 15.73 -31.36
C THR A 431 -12.25 14.39 -31.72
N PHE A 432 -12.55 14.22 -33.01
CA PHE A 432 -13.14 13.02 -33.58
C PHE A 432 -12.18 12.44 -34.63
N ASP A 433 -12.39 11.19 -35.06
CA ASP A 433 -11.64 10.59 -36.19
C ASP A 433 -11.94 11.27 -37.55
N GLY A 434 -12.96 12.14 -37.62
CA GLY A 434 -13.24 13.01 -38.76
C GLY A 434 -13.85 14.37 -38.38
N GLY A 435 -13.61 15.38 -39.23
CA GLY A 435 -14.10 16.76 -39.02
C GLY A 435 -13.16 17.62 -38.17
N SER A 436 -13.48 18.92 -38.03
CA SER A 436 -12.69 19.85 -37.21
C SER A 436 -12.97 19.67 -35.72
N PRO A 437 -11.96 19.88 -34.84
CA PRO A 437 -12.15 19.92 -33.39
C PRO A 437 -13.19 20.95 -32.96
N VAL A 438 -13.87 20.68 -31.86
CA VAL A 438 -14.90 21.55 -31.26
C VAL A 438 -14.42 21.97 -29.87
N THR A 439 -14.02 23.24 -29.73
CA THR A 439 -13.68 23.82 -28.43
C THR A 439 -14.90 24.49 -27.82
N VAL A 440 -15.20 24.17 -26.56
CA VAL A 440 -16.39 24.65 -25.87
C VAL A 440 -16.07 25.08 -24.42
N ASP A 441 -16.69 26.17 -23.99
CA ASP A 441 -16.68 26.59 -22.59
C ASP A 441 -17.76 25.82 -21.81
N LEU A 442 -17.40 25.27 -20.65
CA LEU A 442 -18.32 24.55 -19.79
C LEU A 442 -19.02 25.51 -18.82
N SER A 443 -20.35 25.48 -18.86
CA SER A 443 -21.25 26.28 -18.04
C SER A 443 -21.57 25.57 -16.71
N PRO A 444 -22.22 26.26 -15.75
CA PRO A 444 -22.69 25.64 -14.51
C PRO A 444 -23.59 24.41 -14.70
N SER A 445 -24.32 24.29 -15.82
CA SER A 445 -25.21 23.14 -16.06
C SER A 445 -24.45 21.82 -16.16
N SER A 446 -23.20 21.85 -16.64
CA SER A 446 -22.31 20.69 -16.69
C SER A 446 -21.98 20.09 -15.33
N ARG A 447 -22.33 20.77 -14.22
CA ARG A 447 -22.08 20.32 -12.84
C ARG A 447 -23.39 19.98 -12.10
N THR A 448 -24.41 19.63 -12.87
CA THR A 448 -25.72 19.17 -12.39
C THR A 448 -26.07 17.85 -13.09
N GLU A 449 -27.04 17.11 -12.58
CA GLU A 449 -27.54 15.87 -13.20
C GLU A 449 -28.01 16.06 -14.65
N LEU A 450 -28.41 17.29 -15.02
CA LEU A 450 -28.82 17.60 -16.39
C LEU A 450 -27.65 17.67 -17.38
N GLY A 451 -26.40 17.84 -16.91
CA GLY A 451 -25.23 18.02 -17.75
C GLY A 451 -25.27 19.24 -18.69
N GLN A 452 -24.32 19.30 -19.61
CA GLN A 452 -24.28 20.30 -20.69
C GLN A 452 -24.27 19.60 -22.06
N VAL A 453 -25.26 19.94 -22.89
CA VAL A 453 -25.30 19.50 -24.29
C VAL A 453 -24.30 20.33 -25.10
N VAL A 454 -23.38 19.66 -25.78
CA VAL A 454 -22.40 20.23 -26.71
C VAL A 454 -22.82 19.85 -28.12
N SER A 455 -23.31 20.82 -28.89
CA SER A 455 -23.77 20.62 -30.27
C SER A 455 -22.68 20.96 -31.29
N PHE A 456 -22.67 20.23 -32.41
CA PHE A 456 -21.76 20.40 -33.53
C PHE A 456 -22.43 19.92 -34.83
N PRO A 457 -21.90 20.27 -36.04
CA PRO A 457 -22.45 19.72 -37.27
C PRO A 457 -22.46 18.19 -37.24
N ALA A 458 -23.61 17.61 -37.61
CA ALA A 458 -23.83 16.17 -37.64
C ALA A 458 -22.66 15.45 -38.32
N ARG A 459 -22.07 14.47 -37.64
CA ARG A 459 -20.90 13.73 -38.12
C ARG A 459 -20.95 12.28 -37.67
N THR A 460 -20.35 11.42 -38.48
CA THR A 460 -20.16 10.00 -38.17
C THR A 460 -18.76 9.79 -37.62
N PHE A 461 -18.62 9.17 -36.45
CA PHE A 461 -17.33 8.92 -35.82
C PHE A 461 -17.32 7.59 -35.06
N ARG A 462 -16.13 7.01 -34.89
CA ARG A 462 -15.89 5.93 -33.92
C ARG A 462 -15.13 6.39 -32.69
N THR A 463 -14.29 7.41 -32.81
CA THR A 463 -13.45 7.87 -31.69
C THR A 463 -13.88 9.26 -31.28
N LEU A 464 -14.04 9.46 -29.96
CA LEU A 464 -14.19 10.77 -29.33
C LEU A 464 -13.08 10.95 -28.30
N HIS A 465 -12.27 11.99 -28.49
CA HIS A 465 -11.21 12.41 -27.59
C HIS A 465 -11.55 13.79 -27.00
N ILE A 466 -11.53 13.92 -25.68
CA ILE A 466 -11.84 15.15 -24.95
C ILE A 466 -10.60 15.59 -24.17
N GLN A 467 -10.04 16.74 -24.53
CA GLN A 467 -8.91 17.36 -23.84
C GLN A 467 -9.39 18.43 -22.86
N VAL A 468 -8.82 18.45 -21.65
CA VAL A 468 -9.01 19.51 -20.66
C VAL A 468 -8.12 20.70 -21.01
N ASP A 469 -8.72 21.82 -21.41
CA ASP A 469 -7.96 23.02 -21.81
C ASP A 469 -7.78 24.00 -20.65
N ALA A 470 -8.76 24.11 -19.75
CA ALA A 470 -8.70 25.03 -18.60
C ALA A 470 -9.61 24.61 -17.43
N THR A 471 -9.24 25.05 -16.23
CA THR A 471 -10.03 24.93 -15.00
C THR A 471 -10.26 26.29 -14.35
N ASN A 472 -11.14 26.35 -13.34
CA ASN A 472 -11.43 27.58 -12.59
C ASN A 472 -10.26 28.13 -11.77
N TYR A 473 -9.19 27.35 -11.53
CA TYR A 473 -7.99 27.84 -10.83
C TYR A 473 -6.88 28.31 -11.77
N GLY A 474 -6.88 27.92 -13.05
CA GLY A 474 -5.73 28.14 -13.94
C GLY A 474 -4.43 27.55 -13.38
N ARG A 475 -3.27 28.07 -13.83
CA ARG A 475 -1.96 27.60 -13.38
C ARG A 475 -1.63 28.11 -11.97
N GLN A 476 -1.30 27.19 -11.06
CA GLN A 476 -0.97 27.51 -9.66
C GLN A 476 0.49 27.21 -9.32
N ARG A 477 0.98 27.80 -8.21
CA ARG A 477 2.30 27.47 -7.64
C ARG A 477 2.31 26.11 -6.94
N SER A 478 1.20 25.81 -6.25
CA SER A 478 0.90 24.52 -5.66
C SER A 478 -0.56 24.21 -5.92
N TYR A 479 -0.86 22.93 -6.11
CA TYR A 479 -2.22 22.41 -6.24
C TYR A 479 -2.65 21.64 -4.98
N ASP A 480 -1.93 21.83 -3.86
CA ASP A 480 -2.37 21.32 -2.56
C ASP A 480 -3.80 21.77 -2.29
N ASN A 481 -4.62 20.85 -1.79
CA ASN A 481 -6.04 21.07 -1.43
C ASN A 481 -6.95 21.33 -2.63
N VAL A 482 -6.50 21.09 -3.86
CA VAL A 482 -7.31 21.26 -5.07
C VAL A 482 -7.76 19.89 -5.60
N SER A 483 -9.08 19.72 -5.78
CA SER A 483 -9.69 18.45 -6.18
C SER A 483 -9.37 18.04 -7.61
N ALA A 484 -9.41 16.74 -7.91
CA ALA A 484 -9.38 16.23 -9.29
C ALA A 484 -10.55 16.79 -10.12
N VAL A 485 -10.43 16.70 -11.45
CA VAL A 485 -11.47 17.07 -12.41
C VAL A 485 -11.72 15.93 -13.40
N GLY A 486 -12.85 15.93 -14.10
CA GLY A 486 -13.12 14.95 -15.14
C GLY A 486 -14.59 14.92 -15.53
N PHE A 487 -15.12 13.73 -15.82
CA PHE A 487 -16.50 13.53 -16.28
C PHE A 487 -17.13 12.40 -15.49
N ALA A 488 -18.30 12.68 -14.90
CA ALA A 488 -19.21 11.65 -14.42
C ALA A 488 -19.83 10.91 -15.62
N GLU A 489 -20.26 11.66 -16.64
CA GLU A 489 -20.86 11.06 -17.83
C GLU A 489 -20.50 11.84 -19.09
N VAL A 490 -20.20 11.10 -20.16
CA VAL A 490 -20.03 11.53 -21.53
C VAL A 490 -21.07 10.79 -22.37
N GLU A 491 -22.29 11.33 -22.41
CA GLU A 491 -23.39 10.67 -23.12
C GLU A 491 -23.24 10.89 -24.64
N ILE A 492 -23.04 9.79 -25.35
CA ILE A 492 -23.03 9.74 -26.82
C ILE A 492 -24.32 9.04 -27.28
N PRO A 493 -25.22 9.73 -28.02
CA PRO A 493 -26.39 9.09 -28.59
C PRO A 493 -26.03 7.98 -29.60
N GLY A 494 -26.63 6.81 -29.40
CA GLY A 494 -26.64 5.72 -30.36
C GLY A 494 -27.69 5.93 -31.46
N ALA A 495 -27.73 5.00 -32.43
CA ALA A 495 -28.67 5.06 -33.55
C ALA A 495 -30.16 5.00 -33.14
N ASP A 496 -30.46 4.46 -31.96
CA ASP A 496 -31.80 4.39 -31.36
C ASP A 496 -32.11 5.59 -30.44
N GLY A 497 -31.21 6.57 -30.36
CA GLY A 497 -31.33 7.75 -29.50
C GLY A 497 -30.99 7.50 -28.03
N LYS A 498 -30.64 6.26 -27.63
CA LYS A 498 -30.19 5.95 -26.27
C LYS A 498 -28.70 6.20 -26.13
N ALA A 499 -28.23 6.52 -24.92
CA ALA A 499 -26.80 6.66 -24.65
C ALA A 499 -26.07 5.33 -24.87
N LEU A 500 -24.89 5.39 -25.50
CA LEU A 500 -23.97 4.27 -25.59
C LEU A 500 -23.18 4.17 -24.28
N THR A 501 -23.46 3.12 -23.49
CA THR A 501 -22.78 2.87 -22.22
C THR A 501 -21.83 1.67 -22.31
N ALA A 502 -20.77 1.70 -21.51
CA ALA A 502 -19.89 0.56 -21.26
C ALA A 502 -20.49 -0.34 -20.17
N ASP A 503 -20.31 -1.65 -20.30
CA ASP A 503 -20.73 -2.63 -19.29
C ASP A 503 -19.51 -3.44 -18.84
N GLU A 504 -18.93 -3.08 -17.69
CA GLU A 504 -17.74 -3.76 -17.19
C GLU A 504 -18.07 -5.18 -16.69
N VAL A 505 -17.39 -6.17 -17.27
CA VAL A 505 -17.40 -7.56 -16.80
C VAL A 505 -15.96 -8.03 -16.72
N LEU A 506 -15.55 -8.56 -15.57
CA LEU A 506 -14.21 -9.16 -15.47
C LEU A 506 -14.29 -10.63 -15.86
N ARG A 507 -13.61 -10.99 -16.95
CA ARG A 507 -13.43 -12.38 -17.37
C ARG A 507 -12.40 -13.03 -16.47
N MET A 508 -12.77 -14.11 -15.79
CA MET A 508 -11.87 -14.90 -14.95
C MET A 508 -10.89 -15.74 -15.79
N PRO A 509 -9.77 -16.21 -15.20
CA PRO A 509 -8.85 -17.12 -15.86
C PRO A 509 -9.55 -18.41 -16.30
N SER A 510 -9.14 -18.95 -17.44
CA SER A 510 -9.68 -20.20 -18.01
C SER A 510 -8.64 -21.33 -18.07
N ASP A 511 -7.37 -21.03 -17.84
CA ASP A 511 -6.22 -21.94 -17.99
C ASP A 511 -6.40 -23.36 -17.40
N SER A 512 -6.77 -23.50 -16.13
CA SER A 512 -6.92 -24.82 -15.49
C SER A 512 -8.12 -25.60 -16.02
N LEU A 513 -9.22 -24.92 -16.34
CA LEU A 513 -10.43 -25.53 -16.88
C LEU A 513 -10.26 -25.90 -18.36
N ASP A 514 -9.59 -25.07 -19.14
CA ASP A 514 -9.24 -25.34 -20.55
C ASP A 514 -8.30 -26.55 -20.64
N ALA A 515 -7.29 -26.63 -19.76
CA ALA A 515 -6.36 -27.74 -19.72
C ALA A 515 -7.02 -29.06 -19.28
N ALA A 516 -7.92 -29.02 -18.29
CA ALA A 516 -8.64 -30.20 -17.83
C ALA A 516 -9.78 -30.62 -18.80
N GLY A 517 -10.43 -29.67 -19.47
CA GLY A 517 -11.57 -29.90 -20.35
C GLY A 517 -12.66 -30.73 -19.66
N ALA A 518 -13.22 -31.71 -20.37
CA ALA A 518 -14.25 -32.61 -19.81
C ALA A 518 -13.75 -33.45 -18.62
N SER A 519 -12.44 -33.72 -18.53
CA SER A 519 -11.87 -34.45 -17.40
C SER A 519 -11.92 -33.66 -16.10
N SER A 520 -12.15 -32.34 -16.17
CA SER A 520 -12.36 -31.51 -14.98
C SER A 520 -13.40 -32.12 -14.05
N LEU A 521 -14.43 -32.82 -14.57
CA LEU A 521 -15.50 -33.44 -13.76
C LEU A 521 -14.95 -34.43 -12.71
N GLY A 522 -13.78 -35.02 -12.93
CA GLY A 522 -13.08 -35.87 -11.95
C GLY A 522 -12.43 -35.11 -10.78
N HIS A 523 -12.44 -33.78 -10.83
CA HIS A 523 -11.81 -32.88 -9.86
C HIS A 523 -12.86 -32.07 -9.10
N ARG A 524 -12.54 -31.76 -7.84
CA ARG A 524 -13.22 -30.68 -7.11
C ARG A 524 -12.92 -29.35 -7.79
N LEU A 525 -13.91 -28.48 -7.85
CA LEU A 525 -13.80 -27.14 -8.44
C LEU A 525 -14.37 -26.10 -7.48
N ALA A 526 -13.56 -25.10 -7.14
CA ALA A 526 -13.95 -23.89 -6.44
C ALA A 526 -13.79 -22.69 -7.37
N LEU A 527 -14.86 -21.94 -7.62
CA LEU A 527 -14.82 -20.63 -8.26
C LEU A 527 -14.94 -19.57 -7.16
N GLN A 528 -13.87 -18.80 -6.96
CA GLN A 528 -13.77 -17.79 -5.90
C GLN A 528 -13.72 -16.40 -6.50
N MET A 529 -14.68 -15.55 -6.15
CA MET A 529 -14.82 -14.20 -6.66
C MET A 529 -14.84 -13.21 -5.50
N SER A 530 -14.14 -12.10 -5.65
CA SER A 530 -14.03 -11.07 -4.62
C SER A 530 -14.24 -9.67 -5.20
N ARG A 531 -14.95 -8.83 -4.44
CA ARG A 531 -15.13 -7.41 -4.75
C ARG A 531 -13.92 -6.63 -4.25
N ASP A 532 -13.23 -5.91 -5.12
CA ASP A 532 -12.19 -4.97 -4.70
C ASP A 532 -12.85 -3.69 -4.15
N ARG A 533 -12.68 -3.44 -2.85
CA ARG A 533 -13.46 -2.48 -2.07
C ARG A 533 -12.54 -1.58 -1.23
N ALA A 534 -13.04 -0.41 -0.85
CA ALA A 534 -12.37 0.49 0.06
C ALA A 534 -12.90 0.33 1.50
N ASN A 535 -12.15 0.87 2.47
CA ASN A 535 -12.70 1.10 3.80
C ASN A 535 -13.57 2.37 3.78
N PRO A 536 -14.89 2.29 3.99
CA PRO A 536 -15.77 3.46 3.95
C PRO A 536 -15.59 4.41 5.13
N ALA A 537 -14.77 4.08 6.13
CA ALA A 537 -14.27 5.03 7.12
C ALA A 537 -13.11 5.90 6.57
N GLU A 538 -12.72 5.76 5.31
CA GLU A 538 -11.87 6.71 4.58
C GLU A 538 -12.74 7.40 3.50
N PRO A 539 -13.55 8.43 3.84
CA PRO A 539 -14.62 8.96 2.97
C PRO A 539 -14.14 9.68 1.70
N PHE A 540 -12.83 9.89 1.55
CA PHE A 540 -12.22 10.40 0.32
C PHE A 540 -11.97 9.31 -0.73
N LYS A 541 -12.27 8.04 -0.41
CA LYS A 541 -12.21 6.89 -1.32
C LYS A 541 -13.62 6.37 -1.63
N GLN A 542 -13.71 5.58 -2.69
CA GLN A 542 -14.88 4.80 -3.07
C GLN A 542 -14.45 3.36 -3.35
N ASP A 543 -15.41 2.43 -3.36
CA ASP A 543 -15.13 1.05 -3.75
C ASP A 543 -14.64 1.00 -5.20
N THR A 544 -13.56 0.26 -5.45
CA THR A 544 -13.09 0.02 -6.83
C THR A 544 -14.20 -0.64 -7.63
N GLU A 545 -14.90 -1.59 -7.02
CA GLU A 545 -16.02 -2.32 -7.58
C GLU A 545 -17.25 -2.14 -6.69
N GLU A 546 -18.31 -1.47 -7.18
CA GLU A 546 -19.59 -1.36 -6.46
C GLU A 546 -20.28 -2.73 -6.37
N ILE A 547 -20.18 -3.52 -7.44
CA ILE A 547 -20.73 -4.87 -7.55
C ILE A 547 -19.66 -5.87 -8.02
N ILE A 548 -19.88 -7.16 -7.74
CA ILE A 548 -19.17 -8.23 -8.42
C ILE A 548 -19.84 -8.44 -9.78
N SER A 549 -19.08 -8.27 -10.87
CA SER A 549 -19.48 -8.59 -12.25
C SER A 549 -18.40 -9.46 -12.89
N ARG A 550 -18.69 -10.75 -13.07
CA ARG A 550 -17.71 -11.76 -13.52
C ARG A 550 -18.26 -12.63 -14.64
N SER A 551 -17.39 -13.03 -15.57
CA SER A 551 -17.68 -14.13 -16.50
C SER A 551 -16.67 -15.26 -16.39
N PHE A 552 -17.14 -16.48 -16.59
CA PHE A 552 -16.30 -17.69 -16.58
C PHE A 552 -16.93 -18.79 -17.46
N ALA A 553 -16.10 -19.71 -17.95
CA ALA A 553 -16.54 -20.83 -18.77
C ALA A 553 -16.45 -22.17 -18.02
N LEU A 554 -17.47 -23.02 -18.16
CA LEU A 554 -17.46 -24.39 -17.64
C LEU A 554 -17.31 -25.40 -18.78
N PRO A 555 -16.34 -26.33 -18.72
CA PRO A 555 -16.22 -27.41 -19.71
C PRO A 555 -17.35 -28.45 -19.63
N THR A 556 -17.97 -28.59 -18.46
CA THR A 556 -19.00 -29.60 -18.16
C THR A 556 -20.07 -29.02 -17.25
N ALA A 557 -21.31 -29.53 -17.35
CA ALA A 557 -22.35 -29.20 -16.39
C ALA A 557 -21.96 -29.64 -14.96
N ARG A 558 -22.30 -28.83 -13.97
CA ARG A 558 -22.01 -29.06 -12.55
C ARG A 558 -23.08 -28.48 -11.65
N THR A 559 -23.23 -29.10 -10.48
CA THR A 559 -24.00 -28.58 -9.36
C THR A 559 -23.05 -28.03 -8.30
N PHE A 560 -23.30 -26.80 -7.84
CA PHE A 560 -22.46 -26.06 -6.91
C PHE A 560 -23.17 -25.80 -5.59
N ALA A 561 -22.47 -25.99 -4.48
CA ALA A 561 -22.80 -25.30 -3.24
C ALA A 561 -22.32 -23.85 -3.37
N LEU A 562 -23.14 -22.88 -2.95
CA LEU A 562 -22.77 -21.47 -2.93
C LEU A 562 -22.70 -20.97 -1.48
N THR A 563 -21.59 -20.32 -1.16
CA THR A 563 -21.42 -19.55 0.07
C THR A 563 -20.61 -18.29 -0.21
N GLY A 564 -20.35 -17.48 0.82
CA GLY A 564 -19.72 -16.19 0.64
C GLY A 564 -19.76 -15.33 1.88
N THR A 565 -19.31 -14.09 1.72
CA THR A 565 -19.29 -13.09 2.78
C THR A 565 -19.99 -11.84 2.30
N ALA A 566 -20.91 -11.33 3.11
CA ALA A 566 -21.62 -10.08 2.89
C ALA A 566 -21.46 -9.14 4.08
N ARG A 567 -21.75 -7.85 3.90
CA ARG A 567 -21.77 -6.84 4.96
C ARG A 567 -22.94 -5.90 4.78
N ILE A 568 -23.41 -5.31 5.88
CA ILE A 568 -24.29 -4.16 5.79
C ILE A 568 -23.55 -3.04 5.04
N SER A 569 -24.19 -2.51 4.00
CA SER A 569 -23.59 -1.45 3.21
C SER A 569 -23.46 -0.17 4.02
N ALA A 570 -22.25 0.39 4.03
CA ALA A 570 -21.97 1.64 4.71
C ALA A 570 -22.56 2.86 4.00
N TYR A 571 -23.16 2.68 2.81
CA TYR A 571 -23.73 3.75 1.99
C TYR A 571 -25.26 3.83 2.09
N SER A 572 -25.93 2.83 2.67
CA SER A 572 -27.39 2.80 2.79
C SER A 572 -27.92 3.74 3.87
N ALA A 573 -29.17 4.20 3.74
CA ALA A 573 -29.82 5.06 4.73
C ALA A 573 -30.07 4.35 6.07
N ASP A 574 -30.09 5.12 7.18
CA ASP A 574 -30.21 4.59 8.54
C ASP A 574 -31.49 3.77 8.77
N ASP A 575 -32.63 4.20 8.20
CA ASP A 575 -33.92 3.50 8.33
C ASP A 575 -33.95 2.17 7.56
N HIS A 576 -33.20 2.09 6.46
CA HIS A 576 -33.02 0.84 5.73
C HIS A 576 -32.16 -0.12 6.54
N ILE A 577 -31.05 0.37 7.11
CA ILE A 577 -30.19 -0.43 7.99
C ILE A 577 -30.96 -0.97 9.19
N ASP A 578 -31.74 -0.14 9.89
CA ASP A 578 -32.53 -0.59 11.05
C ASP A 578 -33.48 -1.74 10.68
N ARG A 579 -34.13 -1.68 9.51
CA ARG A 579 -34.97 -2.77 9.01
C ARG A 579 -34.17 -4.04 8.76
N LEU A 580 -32.97 -3.94 8.17
CA LEU A 580 -32.09 -5.08 7.93
C LEU A 580 -31.58 -5.71 9.24
N LEU A 581 -31.30 -4.89 10.25
CA LEU A 581 -30.93 -5.34 11.59
C LEU A 581 -32.10 -5.94 12.37
N GLY A 582 -33.31 -5.95 11.82
CA GLY A 582 -34.50 -6.54 12.43
C GLY A 582 -35.16 -5.65 13.48
N ARG A 583 -34.98 -4.32 13.42
CA ARG A 583 -35.67 -3.38 14.30
C ARG A 583 -37.19 -3.50 14.09
N PRO A 584 -37.99 -3.72 15.16
CA PRO A 584 -39.44 -3.86 15.03
C PRO A 584 -40.12 -2.66 14.39
N SER A 585 -41.03 -2.89 13.44
CA SER A 585 -41.72 -1.85 12.68
C SER A 585 -42.73 -1.02 13.49
N ASN A 586 -43.05 -1.43 14.71
CA ASN A 586 -43.90 -0.69 15.65
C ASN A 586 -43.11 0.35 16.47
N LEU A 587 -41.78 0.37 16.37
CA LEU A 587 -40.96 1.42 16.97
C LEU A 587 -40.93 2.67 16.06
N PRO A 588 -40.64 3.85 16.62
CA PRO A 588 -40.46 5.07 15.82
C PRO A 588 -39.38 4.90 14.74
N VAL A 589 -39.66 5.41 13.54
CA VAL A 589 -38.67 5.49 12.45
C VAL A 589 -37.78 6.70 12.71
N VAL A 590 -36.46 6.50 12.66
CA VAL A 590 -35.48 7.55 12.92
C VAL A 590 -34.62 7.77 11.67
N ALA A 591 -34.45 9.01 11.28
CA ALA A 591 -33.60 9.41 10.16
C ALA A 591 -32.63 10.52 10.60
N SER A 592 -31.55 10.70 9.85
CA SER A 592 -30.55 11.74 10.12
C SER A 592 -30.12 12.44 8.84
N SER A 593 -29.41 13.55 8.98
CA SER A 593 -28.69 14.21 7.88
C SER A 593 -27.50 13.39 7.36
N GLY A 594 -27.13 12.32 8.04
CA GLY A 594 -25.97 11.48 7.78
C GLY A 594 -25.42 10.88 9.07
N ARG A 595 -24.51 9.93 8.91
CA ARG A 595 -23.78 9.27 9.99
C ARG A 595 -22.28 9.32 9.75
N LEU A 596 -21.50 9.02 10.78
CA LEU A 596 -20.05 8.88 10.70
C LEU A 596 -19.72 7.82 9.62
N PRO A 597 -18.97 8.20 8.57
CA PRO A 597 -18.63 7.29 7.47
C PRO A 597 -18.08 5.94 7.96
N GLY A 598 -18.61 4.85 7.41
CA GLY A 598 -18.23 3.49 7.77
C GLY A 598 -18.78 2.94 9.10
N SER A 599 -19.31 3.77 10.01
CA SER A 599 -19.79 3.34 11.33
C SER A 599 -21.31 3.13 11.37
N ILE A 600 -21.75 1.86 11.28
CA ILE A 600 -23.17 1.51 11.45
C ILE A 600 -23.65 1.72 12.90
N ALA A 601 -22.72 1.67 13.86
CA ALA A 601 -23.00 1.99 15.26
C ALA A 601 -23.38 3.46 15.48
N ALA A 602 -22.97 4.37 14.58
CA ALA A 602 -23.24 5.81 14.68
C ALA A 602 -24.56 6.25 14.01
N ARG A 603 -25.45 5.31 13.66
CA ARG A 603 -26.73 5.58 12.98
C ARG A 603 -27.74 6.32 13.88
N SER A 604 -28.75 6.91 13.26
CA SER A 604 -29.77 7.72 13.93
C SER A 604 -30.48 7.04 15.11
N SER A 605 -30.76 5.73 15.02
CA SER A 605 -31.45 4.99 16.08
C SER A 605 -30.63 4.78 17.35
N SER A 606 -29.31 4.95 17.28
CA SER A 606 -28.42 4.94 18.44
C SER A 606 -28.60 6.16 19.35
N ALA A 607 -29.45 7.13 19.00
CA ALA A 607 -29.85 8.23 19.88
C ALA A 607 -31.20 7.99 20.59
N PHE A 608 -31.81 6.82 20.38
CA PHE A 608 -33.14 6.46 20.89
C PHE A 608 -33.18 4.97 21.33
N ASP A 609 -32.04 4.38 21.66
CA ASP A 609 -31.94 2.95 22.00
C ASP A 609 -31.91 2.68 23.51
N GLY A 610 -31.81 3.73 24.32
CA GLY A 610 -31.76 3.69 25.77
C GLY A 610 -30.35 3.40 26.32
N ASP A 611 -29.32 3.39 25.48
CA ASP A 611 -27.93 3.12 25.86
C ASP A 611 -27.06 4.38 25.70
N ILE A 612 -26.69 5.00 26.82
CA ILE A 612 -25.83 6.20 26.81
C ILE A 612 -24.40 5.94 26.31
N THR A 613 -24.03 4.69 26.02
CA THR A 613 -22.73 4.30 25.48
C THR A 613 -22.72 4.16 23.95
N THR A 614 -23.89 4.13 23.32
CA THR A 614 -24.07 4.31 21.87
C THR A 614 -24.42 5.77 21.60
N ALA A 615 -24.21 6.23 20.36
CA ALA A 615 -24.57 7.59 19.97
C ALA A 615 -24.74 7.70 18.47
N TRP A 616 -25.67 8.56 18.05
CA TRP A 616 -25.61 9.11 16.71
C TRP A 616 -24.48 10.14 16.61
N SER A 617 -23.70 10.05 15.54
CA SER A 617 -22.72 11.06 15.15
C SER A 617 -22.77 11.20 13.63
N PRO A 618 -22.88 12.42 13.07
CA PRO A 618 -22.65 12.65 11.64
C PRO A 618 -21.15 12.51 11.29
N GLY A 619 -20.82 12.68 10.00
CA GLY A 619 -19.44 12.72 9.53
C GLY A 619 -18.68 13.97 9.98
N ILE A 620 -17.34 13.91 9.92
CA ILE A 620 -16.47 15.07 10.21
C ILE A 620 -16.77 16.20 9.23
N GLY A 621 -16.93 17.42 9.73
CA GLY A 621 -17.40 18.55 8.96
C GLY A 621 -18.04 19.62 9.86
N ASP A 622 -18.62 20.64 9.23
CA ASP A 622 -19.36 21.67 9.95
C ASP A 622 -20.55 21.03 10.70
N PRO A 623 -20.63 21.12 12.04
CA PRO A 623 -21.74 20.54 12.78
C PRO A 623 -23.06 21.29 12.57
N GLU A 624 -23.03 22.55 12.14
CA GLU A 624 -24.24 23.34 11.91
C GLU A 624 -25.09 22.75 10.77
N GLY A 625 -26.41 22.70 10.99
CA GLY A 625 -27.36 22.11 10.05
C GLY A 625 -27.47 20.59 10.11
N GLY A 626 -26.60 19.89 10.84
CA GLY A 626 -26.76 18.47 11.14
C GLY A 626 -28.07 18.21 11.89
N TRP A 627 -28.80 17.14 11.58
CA TRP A 627 -30.10 16.89 12.19
C TRP A 627 -30.43 15.41 12.42
N LEU A 628 -31.26 15.17 13.44
CA LEU A 628 -31.96 13.92 13.72
C LEU A 628 -33.46 14.13 13.62
N GLN A 629 -34.19 13.17 13.07
CA GLN A 629 -35.64 13.18 13.00
C GLN A 629 -36.21 11.86 13.49
N VAL A 630 -37.21 11.93 14.37
CA VAL A 630 -37.99 10.78 14.82
C VAL A 630 -39.46 10.96 14.44
N VAL A 631 -40.05 9.89 13.90
CA VAL A 631 -41.48 9.82 13.57
C VAL A 631 -42.17 8.94 14.60
N SER A 632 -42.92 9.58 15.49
CA SER A 632 -43.73 8.90 16.50
C SER A 632 -45.00 8.30 15.85
N PRO A 633 -45.38 7.06 16.19
CA PRO A 633 -46.64 6.46 15.74
C PRO A 633 -47.90 7.24 16.15
N THR A 634 -47.83 7.97 17.27
CA THR A 634 -48.92 8.82 17.78
C THR A 634 -48.41 10.23 18.08
N PRO A 635 -49.23 11.28 17.86
CA PRO A 635 -48.83 12.65 18.21
C PRO A 635 -48.45 12.76 19.69
N ILE A 636 -47.29 13.37 19.95
CA ILE A 636 -46.77 13.63 21.30
C ILE A 636 -47.00 15.10 21.61
N THR A 637 -47.43 15.41 22.84
CA THR A 637 -47.47 16.79 23.36
C THR A 637 -46.46 16.93 24.47
N THR A 638 -45.45 17.78 24.29
CA THR A 638 -44.44 18.05 25.33
C THR A 638 -43.92 19.48 25.23
N SER A 639 -43.32 19.96 26.32
CA SER A 639 -42.63 21.25 26.44
C SER A 639 -41.14 21.09 26.82
N SER A 640 -40.67 19.84 26.86
CA SER A 640 -39.27 19.55 27.18
C SER A 640 -38.78 18.28 26.50
N VAL A 641 -37.46 18.20 26.33
CA VAL A 641 -36.73 17.00 25.92
C VAL A 641 -35.46 16.90 26.75
N THR A 642 -35.07 15.67 27.11
CA THR A 642 -33.74 15.40 27.70
C THR A 642 -32.81 14.94 26.59
N MET A 643 -31.55 15.37 26.62
CA MET A 643 -30.56 15.02 25.62
C MET A 643 -29.23 14.68 26.29
N SER A 644 -28.67 13.50 26.01
CA SER A 644 -27.33 13.11 26.44
C SER A 644 -26.34 13.42 25.32
N LEU A 645 -25.50 14.43 25.53
CA LEU A 645 -24.51 14.88 24.56
C LEU A 645 -23.17 14.21 24.82
N VAL A 646 -22.49 13.74 23.77
CA VAL A 646 -21.10 13.27 23.86
C VAL A 646 -20.20 14.49 24.06
N ALA A 647 -19.46 14.53 25.16
CA ALA A 647 -18.63 15.65 25.57
C ALA A 647 -17.25 15.15 26.01
N ASP A 648 -16.53 14.45 25.14
CA ASP A 648 -15.28 13.76 25.46
C ASP A 648 -14.00 14.52 25.04
N GLY A 649 -14.15 15.79 24.72
CA GLY A 649 -13.09 16.64 24.17
C GLY A 649 -12.67 16.29 22.73
N ARG A 650 -13.35 15.34 22.08
CA ARG A 650 -13.11 14.92 20.68
C ARG A 650 -14.30 15.22 19.78
N HIS A 651 -15.49 15.30 20.35
CA HIS A 651 -16.70 15.75 19.65
C HIS A 651 -16.97 17.23 19.91
N SER A 652 -17.50 17.92 18.91
CA SER A 652 -18.13 19.22 19.12
C SER A 652 -19.39 19.08 19.98
N VAL A 653 -19.74 20.12 20.72
CA VAL A 653 -20.89 20.08 21.63
C VAL A 653 -21.93 21.12 21.20
N PRO A 654 -23.19 20.74 20.90
CA PRO A 654 -24.24 21.69 20.55
C PRO A 654 -24.42 22.77 21.63
N THR A 655 -24.53 24.03 21.21
CA THR A 655 -24.87 25.19 22.07
C THR A 655 -26.28 25.67 21.81
N ARG A 656 -26.86 25.37 20.64
CA ARG A 656 -28.27 25.61 20.29
C ARG A 656 -28.83 24.46 19.46
N ILE A 657 -30.06 24.07 19.76
CA ILE A 657 -30.81 23.05 19.00
C ILE A 657 -32.09 23.68 18.42
N GLY A 658 -32.20 23.68 17.11
CA GLY A 658 -33.42 23.99 16.37
C GLY A 658 -34.43 22.86 16.49
N LEU A 659 -35.70 23.21 16.70
CA LEU A 659 -36.80 22.26 16.80
C LEU A 659 -37.79 22.50 15.65
N VAL A 660 -38.00 21.48 14.84
CA VAL A 660 -39.01 21.46 13.77
C VAL A 660 -39.99 20.33 14.06
N VAL A 661 -41.27 20.65 14.17
CA VAL A 661 -42.35 19.69 14.47
C VAL A 661 -43.37 19.71 13.35
N ASP A 662 -43.65 18.54 12.75
CA ASP A 662 -44.55 18.38 11.60
C ASP A 662 -44.24 19.36 10.45
N GLY A 663 -42.95 19.60 10.21
CA GLY A 663 -42.44 20.51 9.17
C GLY A 663 -42.50 22.01 9.52
N GLN A 664 -43.02 22.38 10.69
CA GLN A 664 -43.07 23.76 11.17
C GLN A 664 -41.91 24.03 12.14
N VAL A 665 -41.19 25.14 11.93
CA VAL A 665 -40.14 25.58 12.84
C VAL A 665 -40.78 26.07 14.14
N VAL A 666 -40.54 25.36 15.24
CA VAL A 666 -41.02 25.72 16.58
C VAL A 666 -40.13 26.78 17.21
N GLY A 667 -38.82 26.67 17.00
CA GLY A 667 -37.84 27.65 17.48
C GLY A 667 -36.45 27.04 17.67
N SER A 668 -35.54 27.86 18.19
CA SER A 668 -34.15 27.48 18.50
C SER A 668 -33.91 27.59 20.01
N VAL A 669 -33.57 26.48 20.65
CA VAL A 669 -33.44 26.35 22.10
C VAL A 669 -31.97 26.37 22.50
N GLY A 670 -31.61 27.19 23.49
CA GLY A 670 -30.24 27.21 24.02
C GLY A 670 -29.94 25.94 24.81
N VAL A 671 -28.79 25.33 24.55
CA VAL A 671 -28.28 24.19 25.30
C VAL A 671 -27.55 24.72 26.54
N PRO A 672 -27.86 24.24 27.76
CA PRO A 672 -27.10 24.59 28.95
C PRO A 672 -25.60 24.33 28.78
N PRO A 673 -24.69 25.14 29.37
CA PRO A 673 -23.25 24.92 29.22
C PRO A 673 -22.82 23.51 29.64
N VAL A 674 -22.11 22.82 28.74
CA VAL A 674 -21.60 21.46 28.95
C VAL A 674 -20.07 21.47 28.92
N THR A 675 -19.46 20.96 30.00
CA THR A 675 -18.00 20.77 30.11
C THR A 675 -17.60 19.38 29.68
N ASP A 676 -16.41 19.25 29.10
CA ASP A 676 -15.86 17.96 28.68
C ASP A 676 -15.64 17.00 29.87
N THR A 677 -15.73 15.72 29.57
CA THR A 677 -15.36 14.60 30.42
C THR A 677 -13.96 14.12 30.06
N SER A 678 -13.29 13.42 30.97
CA SER A 678 -11.99 12.78 30.68
C SER A 678 -12.11 11.43 29.97
N GLN A 679 -13.31 10.87 29.82
CA GLN A 679 -13.53 9.55 29.22
C GLN A 679 -13.91 9.68 27.74
N ARG A 680 -13.34 8.83 26.88
CA ARG A 680 -13.73 8.72 25.46
C ARG A 680 -15.21 8.31 25.37
N GLY A 681 -15.99 9.02 24.56
CA GLY A 681 -17.43 8.84 24.49
C GLY A 681 -18.19 9.22 25.76
N GLY A 682 -17.56 9.88 26.74
CA GLY A 682 -18.25 10.29 27.96
C GLY A 682 -19.37 11.30 27.66
N THR A 683 -20.53 11.10 28.28
CA THR A 683 -21.73 11.88 28.01
C THR A 683 -22.10 12.86 29.13
N ARG A 684 -22.90 13.86 28.78
CA ARG A 684 -23.50 14.83 29.70
C ARG A 684 -24.96 15.03 29.33
N GLN A 685 -25.85 14.80 30.28
CA GLN A 685 -27.27 15.01 30.09
C GLN A 685 -27.63 16.48 30.30
N VAL A 686 -28.48 17.01 29.42
CA VAL A 686 -29.07 18.34 29.49
C VAL A 686 -30.59 18.24 29.28
N THR A 687 -31.32 19.24 29.77
CA THR A 687 -32.75 19.38 29.52
C THR A 687 -33.00 20.64 28.70
N LEU A 688 -33.68 20.49 27.57
CA LEU A 688 -34.10 21.60 26.73
C LEU A 688 -35.59 21.86 26.98
N THR A 689 -35.95 23.12 27.24
CA THR A 689 -37.33 23.53 27.53
C THR A 689 -37.82 24.52 26.49
N PHE A 690 -39.06 24.34 26.01
CA PHE A 690 -39.69 25.15 24.97
C PHE A 690 -41.22 25.21 25.19
N PRO A 691 -41.96 26.12 24.52
CA PRO A 691 -43.42 26.15 24.61
C PRO A 691 -44.03 24.79 24.24
N ALA A 692 -45.09 24.38 24.94
CA ALA A 692 -45.75 23.09 24.66
C ALA A 692 -46.17 23.01 23.18
N VAL A 693 -45.73 21.94 22.51
CA VAL A 693 -46.02 21.68 21.10
C VAL A 693 -46.50 20.24 20.94
N THR A 694 -47.45 20.04 20.04
CA THR A 694 -48.01 18.74 19.68
C THR A 694 -47.59 18.39 18.27
N GLY A 695 -47.08 17.18 18.05
CA GLY A 695 -46.84 16.67 16.70
C GLY A 695 -46.29 15.24 16.67
N SER A 696 -46.16 14.69 15.47
CA SER A 696 -45.73 13.30 15.26
C SER A 696 -44.32 13.20 14.71
N THR A 697 -43.90 14.16 13.89
CA THR A 697 -42.54 14.22 13.32
C THR A 697 -41.74 15.27 14.06
N TRP A 698 -40.72 14.84 14.81
CA TRP A 698 -39.85 15.72 15.59
C TRP A 698 -38.46 15.71 14.98
N ARG A 699 -37.98 16.87 14.54
CA ARG A 699 -36.61 17.06 14.04
C ARG A 699 -35.83 18.01 14.93
N PHE A 700 -34.66 17.55 15.36
CA PHE A 700 -33.68 18.30 16.15
C PHE A 700 -32.51 18.67 15.22
N VAL A 701 -32.28 19.97 15.05
CA VAL A 701 -31.24 20.53 14.17
C VAL A 701 -30.16 21.16 15.05
N VAL A 702 -28.90 20.94 14.74
CA VAL A 702 -27.79 21.64 15.39
C VAL A 702 -27.70 23.03 14.78
N ASP A 703 -28.15 24.06 15.50
CA ASP A 703 -28.14 25.45 15.02
C ASP A 703 -26.81 26.16 15.32
N ASP A 704 -26.11 25.72 16.36
CA ASP A 704 -24.82 26.26 16.81
C ASP A 704 -24.11 25.23 17.71
N ALA A 705 -22.78 25.24 17.73
CA ALA A 705 -21.97 24.33 18.53
C ALA A 705 -20.65 24.94 19.01
N ARG A 706 -20.20 24.50 20.20
CA ARG A 706 -18.80 24.64 20.61
C ARG A 706 -17.97 23.66 19.79
N THR A 707 -17.29 24.18 18.77
CA THR A 707 -16.49 23.37 17.84
C THR A 707 -15.20 22.84 18.47
N VAL A 708 -15.00 21.53 18.39
CA VAL A 708 -13.67 20.90 18.55
C VAL A 708 -13.04 20.81 17.17
N LYS A 709 -11.72 21.04 17.06
CA LYS A 709 -11.01 21.04 15.77
C LYS A 709 -9.95 19.95 15.71
N SER A 710 -9.82 19.37 14.53
CA SER A 710 -8.77 18.45 14.09
C SER A 710 -8.08 19.03 12.85
N ILE A 711 -7.11 18.31 12.30
CA ILE A 711 -6.43 18.64 11.05
C ILE A 711 -6.70 17.52 10.05
N ASP A 712 -7.07 17.89 8.83
CA ASP A 712 -7.23 16.94 7.74
C ASP A 712 -5.89 16.28 7.38
N PRO A 713 -5.82 14.94 7.29
CA PRO A 713 -4.57 14.21 7.08
C PRO A 713 -3.94 14.45 5.71
N ILE A 714 -4.72 14.90 4.71
CA ILE A 714 -4.27 15.07 3.33
C ILE A 714 -3.96 16.54 3.07
N SER A 715 -4.91 17.42 3.35
CA SER A 715 -4.89 18.85 3.04
C SER A 715 -4.27 19.74 4.13
N ARG A 716 -4.10 19.18 5.33
CA ARG A 716 -3.67 19.90 6.55
C ARG A 716 -4.55 21.09 6.94
N SER A 717 -5.75 21.18 6.37
CA SER A 717 -6.70 22.23 6.71
C SER A 717 -7.38 21.90 8.04
N PRO A 718 -7.78 22.91 8.85
CA PRO A 718 -8.57 22.66 10.04
C PRO A 718 -9.90 22.00 9.69
N LEU A 719 -10.25 20.91 10.37
CA LEU A 719 -11.53 20.24 10.29
C LEU A 719 -12.32 20.46 11.58
N SER A 720 -13.63 20.69 11.45
CA SER A 720 -14.55 20.68 12.57
C SER A 720 -14.93 19.24 12.90
N MET A 721 -14.83 18.88 14.18
CA MET A 721 -15.24 17.57 14.66
C MET A 721 -16.78 17.49 14.74
N PRO A 722 -17.38 16.32 14.51
CA PRO A 722 -18.83 16.16 14.55
C PRO A 722 -19.35 16.30 15.98
N VAL A 723 -20.66 16.53 16.10
CA VAL A 723 -21.36 16.37 17.38
C VAL A 723 -21.64 14.88 17.65
N GLY A 724 -21.86 14.51 18.90
CA GLY A 724 -22.40 13.21 19.26
C GLY A 724 -23.63 13.37 20.15
N ILE A 725 -24.73 12.69 19.80
CA ILE A 725 -25.93 12.64 20.63
C ILE A 725 -26.18 11.18 21.00
N ALA A 726 -25.94 10.87 22.27
CA ALA A 726 -26.06 9.53 22.82
C ALA A 726 -27.51 9.13 23.05
N GLU A 727 -28.33 10.04 23.58
CA GLU A 727 -29.74 9.72 23.88
C GLU A 727 -30.62 10.97 23.78
N ILE A 728 -31.85 10.79 23.29
CA ILE A 728 -32.91 11.80 23.28
C ILE A 728 -34.14 11.22 23.98
N GLY A 729 -34.37 11.65 25.22
CA GLY A 729 -35.58 11.32 25.97
C GLY A 729 -36.70 12.31 25.65
N LEU A 730 -37.59 11.93 24.71
CA LEU A 730 -38.80 12.66 24.36
C LEU A 730 -40.01 12.14 25.18
N PRO A 731 -40.54 12.92 26.15
CA PRO A 731 -41.66 12.48 26.97
C PRO A 731 -42.88 12.08 26.13
N GLY A 732 -43.39 10.86 26.33
CA GLY A 732 -44.53 10.32 25.56
C GLY A 732 -44.14 9.51 24.32
N LEU A 733 -42.85 9.44 23.96
CA LEU A 733 -42.35 8.51 22.95
C LEU A 733 -42.14 7.14 23.60
N ALA A 734 -42.83 6.11 23.09
CA ALA A 734 -42.56 4.73 23.49
C ALA A 734 -41.23 4.27 22.88
N SER A 735 -40.14 4.36 23.63
CA SER A 735 -38.79 3.93 23.20
C SER A 735 -38.54 2.43 23.38
N GLY A 736 -39.57 1.64 23.72
CA GLY A 736 -39.44 0.19 23.99
C GLY A 736 -38.91 -0.15 25.40
N VAL A 737 -38.52 0.85 26.19
CA VAL A 737 -38.20 0.69 27.63
C VAL A 737 -39.48 0.88 28.43
N THR A 738 -40.04 -0.20 28.97
CA THR A 738 -41.14 -0.09 29.95
C THR A 738 -40.53 0.25 31.30
N GLU A 739 -40.80 1.45 31.82
CA GLU A 739 -40.56 1.76 33.23
C GLU A 739 -41.36 0.76 34.10
N ALA A 740 -40.64 -0.04 34.90
CA ALA A 740 -41.27 -0.86 35.92
C ALA A 740 -41.88 0.09 36.97
N ALA A 741 -43.18 0.34 36.86
CA ALA A 741 -43.95 1.11 37.84
C ALA A 741 -43.88 0.40 39.20
N GLY A 742 -43.09 0.95 40.12
CA GLY A 742 -43.07 0.57 41.52
C GLY A 742 -44.42 0.86 42.16
N THR A 743 -45.26 -0.16 42.28
CA THR A 743 -46.44 -0.11 43.14
C THR A 743 -45.99 -0.36 44.58
N GLY A 744 -45.87 0.74 45.33
CA GLY A 744 -45.75 0.67 46.77
C GLY A 744 -47.01 0.06 47.38
N THR A 745 -46.88 -1.10 48.01
CA THR A 745 -47.74 -1.50 49.13
C THR A 745 -46.84 -2.14 50.19
N GLY A 746 -46.75 -1.49 51.35
CA GLY A 746 -46.01 -1.99 52.49
C GLY A 746 -46.80 -3.02 53.28
N ALA A 747 -46.09 -3.94 53.93
CA ALA A 747 -46.37 -4.48 55.26
C ALA A 747 -45.35 -5.58 55.62
N GLY A 748 -44.90 -5.59 56.88
CA GLY A 748 -44.50 -6.83 57.55
C GLY A 748 -43.04 -6.92 57.98
N ALA A 749 -42.79 -6.52 59.23
CA ALA A 749 -41.58 -6.79 59.99
C ALA A 749 -41.38 -8.31 60.27
N GLY A 750 -40.12 -8.74 60.37
CA GLY A 750 -39.76 -10.08 60.86
C GLY A 750 -38.25 -10.24 61.03
N GLN A 751 -37.81 -10.34 62.28
CA GLN A 751 -36.41 -10.50 62.75
C GLN A 751 -35.85 -11.93 62.53
N SER A 752 -34.52 -12.03 62.39
CA SER A 752 -33.57 -13.04 62.96
C SER A 752 -32.40 -13.26 62.00
N ALA A 753 -31.15 -12.84 62.25
CA ALA A 753 -30.16 -13.26 63.26
C ALA A 753 -29.41 -14.57 62.93
N THR A 754 -28.10 -14.55 63.22
CA THR A 754 -27.03 -15.58 63.08
C THR A 754 -26.51 -15.75 61.63
N GLY A 755 -25.22 -15.57 61.30
CA GLY A 755 -23.96 -15.79 62.02
C GLY A 755 -23.16 -16.84 61.23
N THR A 756 -22.02 -16.53 60.60
CA THR A 756 -20.69 -17.02 61.02
C THR A 756 -19.57 -16.27 60.26
N GLN A 757 -18.53 -15.92 61.00
CA GLN A 757 -17.32 -15.17 60.64
C GLN A 757 -16.25 -16.00 59.91
N GLY A 758 -15.36 -15.30 59.19
CA GLY A 758 -14.05 -15.82 58.75
C GLY A 758 -13.16 -14.81 58.00
N THR A 759 -12.62 -13.81 58.72
CA THR A 759 -11.26 -13.14 58.60
C THR A 759 -10.75 -12.65 57.22
N ALA A 760 -10.66 -11.34 56.95
CA ALA A 760 -9.61 -10.31 57.29
C ALA A 760 -8.36 -10.38 56.36
N ALA A 761 -7.75 -9.32 55.79
CA ALA A 761 -7.70 -7.85 55.92
C ALA A 761 -7.18 -7.25 54.57
N GLY A 762 -7.26 -5.96 54.16
CA GLY A 762 -7.71 -4.71 54.75
C GLY A 762 -6.78 -3.56 54.30
N THR A 763 -7.23 -2.65 53.42
CA THR A 763 -6.80 -1.23 53.39
C THR A 763 -7.87 -0.33 52.75
N GLN A 764 -8.28 0.69 53.49
CA GLN A 764 -9.28 1.76 53.20
C GLN A 764 -8.73 2.79 52.18
N GLY A 765 -9.49 3.62 51.44
CA GLY A 765 -10.91 3.92 51.36
C GLY A 765 -11.20 5.44 51.46
N THR A 766 -11.71 6.08 50.39
CA THR A 766 -12.63 7.26 50.36
C THR A 766 -13.23 7.35 48.94
N ALA A 767 -14.42 6.79 48.65
CA ALA A 767 -15.80 7.28 48.87
C ALA A 767 -16.32 8.27 47.79
N GLY A 768 -17.22 7.78 46.92
CA GLY A 768 -17.98 8.56 45.93
C GLY A 768 -19.05 7.72 45.21
N VAL A 769 -20.22 7.60 45.86
CA VAL A 769 -21.57 7.25 45.37
C VAL A 769 -21.67 6.42 44.07
N GLY A 770 -21.78 5.09 44.21
CA GLY A 770 -22.23 4.18 43.16
C GLY A 770 -23.72 3.84 43.34
N GLY A 771 -24.57 4.36 42.47
CA GLY A 771 -25.95 3.89 42.29
C GLY A 771 -25.99 2.92 41.12
N GLY A 772 -25.90 1.62 41.42
CA GLY A 772 -26.14 0.56 40.44
C GLY A 772 -27.63 0.28 40.31
N SER A 773 -28.18 0.54 39.13
CA SER A 773 -29.41 -0.09 38.65
C SER A 773 -29.23 -0.47 37.18
N ALA A 774 -28.47 -1.54 36.95
CA ALA A 774 -28.51 -2.28 35.70
C ALA A 774 -29.82 -3.08 35.68
N GLY A 775 -30.91 -2.43 35.27
CA GLY A 775 -32.18 -3.07 34.91
C GLY A 775 -32.16 -3.34 33.41
N ALA A 776 -32.39 -4.60 33.03
CA ALA A 776 -32.35 -5.09 31.66
C ALA A 776 -33.18 -4.21 30.70
N ALA A 777 -32.50 -3.48 29.82
CA ALA A 777 -33.11 -2.96 28.61
C ALA A 777 -33.42 -4.15 27.71
N SER A 778 -34.68 -4.32 27.32
CA SER A 778 -35.03 -5.21 26.19
C SER A 778 -34.27 -4.70 24.97
N ALA A 779 -33.31 -5.49 24.47
CA ALA A 779 -32.58 -5.13 23.27
C ALA A 779 -33.57 -4.85 22.14
N LEU A 780 -33.56 -3.62 21.61
CA LEU A 780 -34.45 -3.20 20.52
C LEU A 780 -34.12 -3.84 19.17
N LEU A 781 -33.02 -4.59 19.12
CA LEU A 781 -32.61 -5.42 18.00
C LEU A 781 -32.53 -6.89 18.45
N PRO A 782 -32.87 -7.85 17.59
CA PRO A 782 -32.61 -9.26 17.84
C PRO A 782 -31.11 -9.55 17.97
N ALA A 783 -30.74 -10.66 18.61
CA ALA A 783 -29.34 -11.08 18.72
C ALA A 783 -28.74 -11.56 17.38
N GLN A 784 -29.58 -12.02 16.47
CA GLN A 784 -29.23 -12.51 15.13
C GLN A 784 -30.03 -11.73 14.09
N LEU A 785 -29.47 -11.59 12.89
CA LEU A 785 -30.21 -11.04 11.76
C LEU A 785 -31.44 -11.90 11.42
N PRO A 786 -32.50 -11.31 10.85
CA PRO A 786 -33.71 -12.05 10.50
C PRO A 786 -33.50 -13.23 9.53
N GLY A 787 -32.41 -13.24 8.75
CA GLY A 787 -32.11 -14.34 7.83
C GLY A 787 -33.17 -14.56 6.75
N THR A 788 -33.79 -13.49 6.25
CA THR A 788 -34.82 -13.58 5.21
C THR A 788 -34.20 -13.90 3.85
N CYS A 789 -34.89 -14.73 3.07
CA CYS A 789 -34.52 -14.98 1.67
C CYS A 789 -34.76 -13.75 0.81
N ARG A 790 -33.79 -13.45 -0.06
CA ARG A 790 -33.74 -12.29 -0.95
C ARG A 790 -33.34 -12.72 -2.35
N ASP A 791 -34.10 -12.32 -3.35
CA ASP A 791 -33.90 -12.61 -4.77
C ASP A 791 -33.19 -11.46 -5.53
N ASP A 792 -32.91 -10.34 -4.85
CA ASP A 792 -32.35 -9.12 -5.44
C ASP A 792 -30.82 -9.00 -5.31
N LEU A 793 -30.17 -9.87 -4.53
CA LEU A 793 -28.75 -9.73 -4.18
C LEU A 793 -27.78 -10.36 -5.21
N LEU A 794 -28.23 -11.34 -5.99
CA LEU A 794 -27.39 -12.11 -6.91
C LEU A 794 -28.19 -12.57 -8.12
N SER A 795 -27.59 -12.48 -9.29
CA SER A 795 -28.08 -13.12 -10.51
C SER A 795 -26.98 -13.93 -11.19
N ILE A 796 -27.38 -15.03 -11.83
CA ILE A 796 -26.54 -15.83 -12.71
C ILE A 796 -27.24 -15.93 -14.05
N ASP A 797 -26.56 -15.54 -15.13
CA ASP A 797 -27.10 -15.50 -16.50
C ASP A 797 -28.41 -14.67 -16.61
N GLY A 798 -28.52 -13.63 -15.78
CA GLY A 798 -29.71 -12.77 -15.69
C GLY A 798 -30.87 -13.37 -14.88
N HIS A 799 -30.71 -14.57 -14.33
CA HIS A 799 -31.69 -15.20 -13.44
C HIS A 799 -31.37 -14.93 -11.97
N PRO A 800 -32.33 -14.42 -11.16
CA PRO A 800 -32.17 -14.26 -9.72
C PRO A 800 -31.76 -15.56 -9.01
N VAL A 801 -30.88 -15.44 -8.02
CA VAL A 801 -30.54 -16.50 -7.08
C VAL A 801 -30.92 -16.07 -5.68
N ASP A 802 -31.87 -16.78 -5.09
CA ASP A 802 -32.34 -16.50 -3.74
C ASP A 802 -31.24 -16.76 -2.71
N LEU A 803 -30.80 -15.69 -2.06
CA LEU A 803 -29.77 -15.70 -1.02
C LEU A 803 -30.37 -15.42 0.36
N ARG A 804 -29.76 -16.01 1.38
CA ARG A 804 -29.94 -15.69 2.78
C ARG A 804 -28.62 -15.22 3.38
N ILE A 805 -28.68 -14.13 4.15
CA ILE A 805 -27.57 -13.58 4.90
C ILE A 805 -27.78 -13.86 6.40
N ASP A 806 -26.86 -14.61 7.00
CA ASP A 806 -26.94 -15.04 8.39
C ASP A 806 -25.74 -14.48 9.20
N GLY A 807 -25.98 -14.13 10.46
CA GLY A 807 -24.94 -13.64 11.37
C GLY A 807 -25.51 -12.89 12.57
N SER A 808 -24.64 -12.55 13.54
CA SER A 808 -25.07 -11.77 14.70
C SER A 808 -25.30 -10.31 14.33
N THR A 809 -26.27 -9.67 14.99
CA THR A 809 -26.51 -8.24 14.83
C THR A 809 -25.29 -7.43 15.26
N SER A 810 -24.54 -7.91 16.25
CA SER A 810 -23.27 -7.30 16.66
C SER A 810 -22.26 -7.30 15.51
N ASP A 811 -22.08 -8.41 14.81
CA ASP A 811 -21.17 -8.50 13.67
C ASP A 811 -21.62 -7.57 12.54
N ALA A 812 -22.92 -7.52 12.27
CA ALA A 812 -23.51 -6.62 11.28
C ALA A 812 -23.27 -5.13 11.60
N VAL A 813 -23.48 -4.72 12.85
CA VAL A 813 -23.25 -3.33 13.33
C VAL A 813 -21.75 -2.98 13.32
N ASN A 814 -20.87 -3.95 13.55
CA ASN A 814 -19.42 -3.76 13.45
C ASN A 814 -18.89 -3.96 12.02
N ARG A 815 -19.77 -4.19 11.03
CA ARG A 815 -19.44 -4.51 9.63
C ARG A 815 -18.40 -5.64 9.49
N LEU A 816 -18.47 -6.62 10.37
CA LEU A 816 -17.77 -7.90 10.22
C LEU A 816 -18.48 -8.75 9.16
N GLY A 817 -17.76 -9.73 8.60
CA GLY A 817 -18.29 -10.59 7.54
C GLY A 817 -19.48 -11.44 7.99
N LEU A 818 -20.61 -11.30 7.31
CA LEU A 818 -21.83 -12.10 7.47
C LEU A 818 -21.85 -13.25 6.46
N ARG A 819 -22.42 -14.39 6.82
CA ARG A 819 -22.42 -15.58 5.98
C ARG A 819 -23.49 -15.48 4.89
N VAL A 820 -23.11 -15.77 3.65
CA VAL A 820 -24.02 -15.96 2.52
C VAL A 820 -24.35 -17.44 2.36
N SER A 821 -25.63 -17.77 2.14
CA SER A 821 -26.10 -19.10 1.74
C SER A 821 -27.25 -19.00 0.75
N THR A 822 -27.52 -20.06 -0.02
CA THR A 822 -28.69 -20.11 -0.92
C THR A 822 -29.95 -20.54 -0.16
N CYS A 823 -31.10 -20.03 -0.58
CA CYS A 823 -32.40 -20.47 -0.08
C CYS A 823 -32.89 -21.75 -0.76
N GLY A 824 -32.66 -21.88 -2.06
CA GLY A 824 -33.19 -22.94 -2.93
C GLY A 824 -32.32 -24.21 -3.06
N GLY A 825 -31.31 -24.39 -2.22
CA GLY A 825 -30.36 -25.51 -2.32
C GLY A 825 -29.22 -25.25 -3.31
N ALA A 826 -28.63 -26.31 -3.85
CA ALA A 826 -27.47 -26.22 -4.73
C ALA A 826 -27.83 -25.71 -6.14
N LEU A 827 -26.88 -25.06 -6.81
CA LEU A 827 -27.07 -24.39 -8.10
C LEU A 827 -26.49 -25.22 -9.24
N THR A 828 -27.29 -25.56 -10.26
CA THR A 828 -26.80 -26.31 -11.42
C THR A 828 -26.53 -25.38 -12.59
N LEU A 829 -25.29 -25.38 -13.08
CA LEU A 829 -24.87 -24.66 -14.27
C LEU A 829 -24.49 -25.65 -15.39
N GLY A 830 -24.85 -25.32 -16.62
CA GLY A 830 -24.48 -26.09 -17.81
C GLY A 830 -23.01 -25.93 -18.19
N PRO A 831 -22.55 -26.59 -19.27
CA PRO A 831 -21.31 -26.20 -19.93
C PRO A 831 -21.50 -24.88 -20.70
N GLY A 832 -20.44 -24.09 -20.83
CA GLY A 832 -20.45 -22.81 -21.56
C GLY A 832 -20.07 -21.62 -20.70
N GLU A 833 -20.22 -20.42 -21.28
CA GLU A 833 -19.99 -19.14 -20.61
C GLU A 833 -21.14 -18.80 -19.67
N HIS A 834 -20.81 -18.33 -18.48
CA HIS A 834 -21.74 -17.86 -17.47
C HIS A 834 -21.36 -16.45 -17.00
N VAL A 835 -22.36 -15.67 -16.59
CA VAL A 835 -22.16 -14.33 -16.02
C VAL A 835 -22.78 -14.28 -14.64
N ILE A 836 -22.00 -13.84 -13.65
CA ILE A 836 -22.45 -13.57 -12.28
C ILE A 836 -22.46 -12.07 -12.03
N ARG A 837 -23.56 -11.58 -11.46
CA ARG A 837 -23.70 -10.19 -11.00
C ARG A 837 -24.35 -10.10 -9.64
N THR A 838 -23.74 -9.35 -8.73
CA THR A 838 -24.39 -8.95 -7.47
C THR A 838 -25.15 -7.65 -7.64
N GLY A 839 -26.14 -7.40 -6.77
CA GLY A 839 -26.78 -6.09 -6.70
C GLY A 839 -25.89 -5.05 -5.99
N ASP A 840 -26.18 -3.77 -6.20
CA ASP A 840 -25.48 -2.65 -5.56
C ASP A 840 -25.89 -2.55 -4.08
N GLY A 841 -24.90 -2.66 -3.19
CA GLY A 841 -25.14 -2.59 -1.76
C GLY A 841 -25.62 -1.23 -1.27
N ALA A 842 -25.26 -0.12 -1.94
CA ALA A 842 -25.74 1.21 -1.58
C ALA A 842 -27.27 1.29 -1.70
N GLU A 843 -27.83 0.70 -2.75
CA GLU A 843 -29.28 0.62 -3.00
C GLU A 843 -29.95 -0.48 -2.16
N LEU A 844 -29.36 -1.67 -2.13
CA LEU A 844 -29.99 -2.88 -1.58
C LEU A 844 -29.71 -3.13 -0.10
N GLY A 845 -28.80 -2.38 0.53
CA GLY A 845 -28.47 -2.51 1.95
C GLY A 845 -27.36 -3.50 2.28
N MET A 846 -26.89 -4.29 1.32
CA MET A 846 -25.95 -5.39 1.52
C MET A 846 -24.87 -5.40 0.45
N ASP A 847 -23.62 -5.25 0.87
CA ASP A 847 -22.46 -5.46 0.02
C ASP A 847 -22.14 -6.96 -0.03
N ILE A 848 -22.14 -7.58 -1.20
CA ILE A 848 -21.60 -8.95 -1.38
C ILE A 848 -20.11 -8.83 -1.69
N ASP A 849 -19.26 -9.19 -0.72
CA ASP A 849 -17.82 -8.99 -0.82
C ASP A 849 -17.09 -10.19 -1.43
N ARG A 850 -17.62 -11.40 -1.20
CA ARG A 850 -17.02 -12.64 -1.71
C ARG A 850 -18.08 -13.68 -2.01
N LEU A 851 -17.92 -14.39 -3.13
CA LEU A 851 -18.70 -15.56 -3.50
C LEU A 851 -17.77 -16.76 -3.73
N LEU A 852 -18.23 -17.93 -3.29
CA LEU A 852 -17.59 -19.21 -3.52
C LEU A 852 -18.63 -20.19 -4.06
N LEU A 853 -18.44 -20.63 -5.31
CA LEU A 853 -19.19 -21.74 -5.89
C LEU A 853 -18.32 -22.98 -5.87
N ALA A 854 -18.72 -24.01 -5.12
CA ALA A 854 -17.94 -25.23 -4.92
C ALA A 854 -18.67 -26.48 -5.41
N SER A 855 -18.05 -27.22 -6.33
CA SER A 855 -18.52 -28.49 -6.87
C SER A 855 -17.53 -29.59 -6.52
N ASP A 856 -18.03 -30.74 -6.08
CA ASP A 856 -17.24 -31.91 -5.75
C ASP A 856 -16.83 -32.67 -7.03
N ALA A 857 -15.86 -33.57 -6.89
CA ALA A 857 -15.54 -34.54 -7.92
C ALA A 857 -16.81 -35.36 -8.26
N GLY A 858 -17.07 -35.55 -9.55
CA GLY A 858 -18.30 -36.12 -10.09
C GLY A 858 -19.40 -35.09 -10.40
N GLY A 859 -19.21 -33.80 -10.06
CA GLY A 859 -20.09 -32.70 -10.45
C GLY A 859 -21.27 -32.42 -9.51
N GLY A 860 -21.32 -33.08 -8.35
CA GLY A 860 -22.26 -32.74 -7.27
C GLY A 860 -21.82 -31.50 -6.47
N PRO A 861 -22.65 -30.96 -5.57
CA PRO A 861 -22.27 -29.83 -4.72
C PRO A 861 -21.25 -30.24 -3.65
N TRP A 862 -20.17 -29.47 -3.49
CA TRP A 862 -19.25 -29.64 -2.39
C TRP A 862 -19.78 -28.93 -1.14
N LEU A 863 -20.66 -29.62 -0.40
CA LEU A 863 -21.21 -29.12 0.86
C LEU A 863 -20.10 -28.95 1.91
N GLY A 864 -20.12 -27.84 2.64
CA GLY A 864 -19.09 -27.54 3.64
C GLY A 864 -17.79 -26.98 3.07
N ALA A 865 -17.71 -26.72 1.76
CA ALA A 865 -16.61 -25.97 1.17
C ALA A 865 -16.52 -24.61 1.85
N GLY A 866 -15.43 -24.40 2.59
CA GLY A 866 -15.18 -23.17 3.33
C GLY A 866 -15.81 -23.06 4.72
N ASP A 867 -16.44 -24.12 5.25
CA ASP A 867 -17.06 -24.12 6.58
C ASP A 867 -16.10 -24.39 7.75
N ALA A 868 -14.79 -24.54 7.48
CA ALA A 868 -13.79 -24.84 8.50
C ALA A 868 -13.62 -23.73 9.57
N GLY A 869 -14.14 -22.53 9.33
CA GLY A 869 -14.10 -21.39 10.26
C GLY A 869 -15.32 -21.23 11.19
N ALA A 870 -16.40 -22.01 11.00
CA ALA A 870 -17.70 -21.74 11.66
C ALA A 870 -17.95 -22.50 12.98
N ALA A 871 -16.96 -23.20 13.55
CA ALA A 871 -17.13 -23.89 14.82
C ALA A 871 -17.02 -22.94 16.03
N THR A 872 -18.04 -22.11 16.27
CA THR A 872 -18.25 -21.37 17.53
C THR A 872 -19.15 -22.10 18.52
N GLY A 873 -19.43 -23.39 18.33
CA GLY A 873 -20.24 -24.19 19.26
C GLY A 873 -19.47 -25.40 19.79
N ALA A 874 -19.23 -25.45 21.09
CA ALA A 874 -18.85 -26.70 21.77
C ALA A 874 -19.98 -27.74 21.56
N PRO A 875 -19.70 -28.98 21.15
CA PRO A 875 -20.74 -29.98 21.01
C PRO A 875 -21.18 -30.44 22.40
N THR A 876 -22.32 -29.94 22.88
CA THR A 876 -23.09 -30.62 23.94
C THR A 876 -23.66 -31.91 23.36
N ALA A 877 -22.99 -33.02 23.66
CA ALA A 877 -23.46 -34.35 23.38
C ALA A 877 -24.65 -34.69 24.29
N THR A 878 -25.87 -34.38 23.84
CA THR A 878 -27.11 -34.98 24.37
C THR A 878 -28.11 -35.14 23.24
N GLY A 879 -28.13 -36.33 22.63
CA GLY A 879 -29.10 -36.72 21.62
C GLY A 879 -29.10 -38.24 21.46
N THR A 880 -30.01 -38.90 22.18
CA THR A 880 -30.29 -40.33 22.15
C THR A 880 -30.53 -40.84 20.74
N ALA A 881 -29.76 -41.86 20.35
CA ALA A 881 -29.93 -42.59 19.11
C ALA A 881 -31.25 -43.36 19.09
N THR A 882 -32.14 -43.01 18.16
CA THR A 882 -33.20 -43.90 17.69
C THR A 882 -32.79 -44.50 16.36
N THR A 883 -32.67 -45.82 16.36
CA THR A 883 -32.40 -46.69 15.21
C THR A 883 -33.51 -46.62 14.17
N GLY A 884 -33.15 -46.24 12.94
CA GLY A 884 -33.99 -46.34 11.75
C GLY A 884 -33.15 -46.78 10.55
N THR A 885 -33.32 -48.04 10.16
CA THR A 885 -32.64 -48.74 9.08
C THR A 885 -33.10 -48.23 7.71
N ALA A 886 -32.18 -47.82 6.83
CA ALA A 886 -32.39 -47.78 5.38
C ALA A 886 -31.06 -48.01 4.64
N ALA A 887 -31.13 -48.79 3.58
CA ALA A 887 -30.02 -49.55 3.00
C ALA A 887 -29.20 -48.78 1.95
N GLY A 888 -27.90 -49.10 1.93
CA GLY A 888 -27.26 -49.64 0.72
C GLY A 888 -26.87 -48.66 -0.39
N GLY A 889 -25.88 -47.81 -0.12
CA GLY A 889 -25.05 -47.18 -1.15
C GLY A 889 -23.59 -47.20 -0.70
N THR A 890 -22.79 -48.09 -1.28
CA THR A 890 -21.35 -48.21 -1.03
C THR A 890 -20.63 -46.93 -1.49
N PRO A 891 -19.97 -46.16 -0.62
CA PRO A 891 -19.02 -45.15 -1.08
C PRO A 891 -17.81 -45.90 -1.63
N ALA A 892 -17.54 -45.73 -2.92
CA ALA A 892 -16.33 -46.22 -3.54
C ALA A 892 -15.11 -45.53 -2.90
N GLY A 893 -14.29 -46.34 -2.22
CA GLY A 893 -12.83 -46.15 -2.11
C GLY A 893 -12.31 -44.81 -1.60
N SER A 894 -12.35 -44.60 -0.28
CA SER A 894 -11.31 -43.82 0.39
C SER A 894 -9.99 -44.59 0.29
N ALA A 895 -9.26 -44.43 -0.82
CA ALA A 895 -7.88 -44.86 -0.91
C ALA A 895 -7.08 -44.15 0.18
N ALA A 896 -6.43 -44.92 1.05
CA ALA A 896 -5.61 -44.42 2.14
C ALA A 896 -4.56 -43.43 1.59
N ALA A 897 -4.68 -42.16 1.95
CA ALA A 897 -3.67 -41.15 1.67
C ALA A 897 -2.35 -41.58 2.34
N GLY A 898 -1.35 -41.93 1.54
CA GLY A 898 -0.01 -42.20 2.04
C GLY A 898 0.54 -40.96 2.75
N THR A 899 0.89 -41.09 4.03
CA THR A 899 1.47 -40.01 4.81
C THR A 899 2.79 -39.57 4.17
N ALA A 900 3.00 -38.26 3.97
CA ALA A 900 4.24 -37.74 3.40
C ALA A 900 5.46 -38.18 4.25
N PRO A 901 6.64 -38.39 3.63
CA PRO A 901 7.84 -38.80 4.35
C PRO A 901 8.20 -37.81 5.45
N ARG A 902 8.71 -38.28 6.60
CA ARG A 902 9.15 -37.40 7.67
C ARG A 902 10.54 -36.82 7.34
N ILE A 903 10.69 -35.51 7.53
CA ILE A 903 11.98 -34.82 7.42
C ILE A 903 12.44 -34.30 8.78
N THR A 904 13.73 -34.40 9.06
CA THR A 904 14.35 -33.88 10.28
C THR A 904 15.61 -33.12 9.89
N VAL A 905 15.64 -31.82 10.17
CA VAL A 905 16.82 -30.98 9.92
C VAL A 905 17.90 -31.35 10.92
N GLN A 906 19.07 -31.75 10.44
CA GLN A 906 20.23 -32.11 11.26
C GLN A 906 21.14 -30.92 11.51
N SER A 907 21.26 -30.03 10.52
CA SER A 907 21.98 -28.77 10.65
C SER A 907 21.41 -27.73 9.70
N SER A 908 21.44 -26.47 10.13
CA SER A 908 21.03 -25.29 9.37
C SER A 908 22.10 -24.21 9.48
N ALA A 909 22.24 -23.43 8.43
CA ALA A 909 23.03 -22.21 8.35
C ALA A 909 22.35 -21.27 7.36
N ALA A 910 22.75 -20.00 7.35
CA ALA A 910 22.18 -18.98 6.46
C ALA A 910 22.25 -19.33 4.95
N THR A 911 23.12 -20.26 4.55
CA THR A 911 23.32 -20.64 3.14
C THR A 911 23.21 -22.16 2.89
N SER A 912 22.79 -22.95 3.88
CA SER A 912 22.70 -24.40 3.71
C SER A 912 21.84 -25.09 4.76
N PHE A 913 21.15 -26.15 4.34
CA PHE A 913 20.44 -27.07 5.23
C PHE A 913 20.85 -28.51 4.93
N THR A 914 21.06 -29.32 5.96
CA THR A 914 21.20 -30.77 5.83
C THR A 914 20.09 -31.43 6.62
N ALA A 915 19.28 -32.24 5.94
CA ALA A 915 18.12 -32.89 6.53
C ALA A 915 18.10 -34.39 6.20
N GLN A 916 17.59 -35.17 7.14
CA GLN A 916 17.36 -36.60 6.98
C GLN A 916 15.89 -36.84 6.64
N VAL A 917 15.63 -37.53 5.54
CA VAL A 917 14.30 -38.01 5.17
C VAL A 917 14.16 -39.46 5.60
N THR A 918 13.00 -39.82 6.16
CA THR A 918 12.66 -41.19 6.61
C THR A 918 11.21 -41.52 6.30
N GLY A 919 10.89 -42.80 6.18
CA GLY A 919 9.52 -43.27 5.89
C GLY A 919 9.07 -43.04 4.44
N ALA A 920 10.01 -42.70 3.53
CA ALA A 920 9.71 -42.61 2.11
C ALA A 920 9.38 -43.99 1.52
N GLN A 921 8.50 -44.04 0.53
CA GLN A 921 8.18 -45.26 -0.21
C GLN A 921 8.86 -45.20 -1.58
N PRO A 922 9.82 -46.10 -1.89
CA PRO A 922 10.50 -46.09 -3.18
C PRO A 922 9.52 -46.07 -4.36
N GLY A 923 9.73 -45.16 -5.30
CA GLY A 923 8.86 -44.97 -6.47
C GLY A 923 7.62 -44.09 -6.23
N THR A 924 7.26 -43.78 -4.98
CA THR A 924 6.16 -42.85 -4.66
C THR A 924 6.71 -41.43 -4.47
N PRO A 925 6.40 -40.48 -5.37
CA PRO A 925 6.97 -39.15 -5.30
C PRO A 925 6.39 -38.31 -4.16
N PHE A 926 7.15 -37.31 -3.71
CA PHE A 926 6.73 -36.28 -2.76
C PHE A 926 7.42 -34.95 -3.12
N TRP A 927 6.94 -33.84 -2.57
CA TRP A 927 7.58 -32.53 -2.68
C TRP A 927 8.50 -32.29 -1.49
N LEU A 928 9.77 -32.01 -1.75
CA LEU A 928 10.67 -31.37 -0.80
C LEU A 928 10.49 -29.86 -0.92
N VAL A 929 10.12 -29.20 0.17
CA VAL A 929 9.86 -27.75 0.20
C VAL A 929 10.86 -27.06 1.11
N LEU A 930 11.55 -26.06 0.56
CA LEU A 930 12.23 -25.03 1.33
C LEU A 930 11.37 -23.78 1.27
N GLY A 931 10.72 -23.47 2.40
CA GLY A 931 9.85 -22.31 2.58
C GLY A 931 10.61 -20.99 2.58
N GLU A 932 11.54 -20.76 1.67
CA GLU A 932 12.19 -19.48 1.36
C GLU A 932 11.83 -19.07 -0.06
N SER A 933 11.98 -17.78 -0.39
CA SER A 933 11.70 -17.23 -1.72
C SER A 933 12.28 -18.09 -2.84
N LEU A 934 11.45 -18.47 -3.82
CA LEU A 934 11.86 -19.21 -5.00
C LEU A 934 13.04 -18.51 -5.67
N SER A 935 14.19 -19.17 -5.72
CA SER A 935 15.35 -18.63 -6.42
C SER A 935 16.20 -19.72 -7.02
N ARG A 936 16.67 -19.50 -8.26
CA ARG A 936 17.57 -20.43 -8.97
C ARG A 936 18.93 -20.61 -8.27
N GLY A 937 19.25 -19.74 -7.30
CA GLY A 937 20.44 -19.84 -6.46
C GLY A 937 20.42 -21.02 -5.49
N TRP A 938 19.25 -21.48 -5.07
CA TRP A 938 19.11 -22.66 -4.23
C TRP A 938 19.26 -23.95 -5.05
N LYS A 939 20.07 -24.87 -4.56
CA LYS A 939 20.30 -26.20 -5.15
C LYS A 939 20.04 -27.28 -4.11
N ALA A 940 19.33 -28.33 -4.51
CA ALA A 940 19.04 -29.48 -3.67
C ALA A 940 19.78 -30.71 -4.19
N THR A 941 20.33 -31.51 -3.28
CA THR A 941 20.92 -32.82 -3.61
C THR A 941 20.33 -33.92 -2.73
N VAL A 942 20.09 -35.08 -3.31
CA VAL A 942 19.60 -36.30 -2.65
C VAL A 942 20.70 -37.34 -2.69
N ASN A 943 21.26 -37.71 -1.54
CA ASN A 943 22.45 -38.57 -1.45
C ASN A 943 23.61 -38.10 -2.37
N GLY A 944 23.77 -36.79 -2.52
CA GLY A 944 24.80 -36.18 -3.37
C GLY A 944 24.46 -36.06 -4.86
N ALA A 945 23.34 -36.63 -5.32
CA ALA A 945 22.85 -36.43 -6.69
C ALA A 945 21.98 -35.17 -6.79
N ASP A 946 22.11 -34.41 -7.88
CA ASP A 946 21.31 -33.20 -8.13
C ASP A 946 19.81 -33.52 -8.26
N ALA A 947 18.98 -32.76 -7.54
CA ALA A 947 17.52 -32.89 -7.58
C ALA A 947 16.88 -32.01 -8.67
N GLY A 948 17.67 -31.23 -9.41
CA GLY A 948 17.21 -30.35 -10.48
C GLY A 948 16.87 -28.94 -10.00
N GLU A 949 16.21 -28.18 -10.87
CA GLU A 949 15.84 -26.78 -10.57
C GLU A 949 14.63 -26.71 -9.63
N PRO A 950 14.63 -25.74 -8.67
CA PRO A 950 13.48 -25.50 -7.82
C PRO A 950 12.30 -24.98 -8.62
N ARG A 951 11.09 -25.23 -8.11
CA ARG A 951 9.82 -24.76 -8.66
C ARG A 951 9.06 -23.93 -7.64
N LEU A 952 8.17 -23.05 -8.11
CA LEU A 952 7.27 -22.32 -7.23
C LEU A 952 6.25 -23.27 -6.61
N VAL A 953 6.27 -23.40 -5.29
CA VAL A 953 5.29 -24.18 -4.52
C VAL A 953 4.81 -23.31 -3.36
N ASP A 954 3.58 -23.52 -2.90
CA ASP A 954 3.02 -22.83 -1.72
C ASP A 954 2.97 -21.30 -1.87
N GLY A 955 2.92 -20.82 -3.11
CA GLY A 955 2.82 -19.42 -3.48
C GLY A 955 4.13 -18.63 -3.54
N TYR A 956 5.17 -19.09 -2.83
CA TYR A 956 6.44 -18.36 -2.72
C TYR A 956 7.69 -19.24 -2.62
N ALA A 957 7.54 -20.51 -2.26
CA ALA A 957 8.62 -21.37 -1.78
C ALA A 957 9.36 -22.07 -2.91
N ASN A 958 10.57 -22.56 -2.60
CA ASN A 958 11.31 -23.49 -3.46
C ASN A 958 10.78 -24.91 -3.26
N GLY A 959 10.40 -25.59 -4.33
CA GLY A 959 9.96 -26.99 -4.31
C GLY A 959 10.73 -27.89 -5.28
N TRP A 960 11.05 -29.11 -4.85
CA TRP A 960 11.58 -30.17 -5.70
C TRP A 960 10.71 -31.42 -5.59
N ARG A 961 10.25 -31.94 -6.73
CA ARG A 961 9.49 -33.20 -6.78
C ARG A 961 10.46 -34.38 -6.77
N ILE A 962 10.56 -35.07 -5.64
CA ILE A 962 11.51 -36.16 -5.43
C ILE A 962 10.80 -37.51 -5.61
N THR A 963 11.34 -38.35 -6.49
CA THR A 963 10.96 -39.76 -6.58
C THR A 963 12.03 -40.59 -5.85
N PRO A 964 11.76 -41.05 -4.62
CA PRO A 964 12.77 -41.72 -3.80
C PRO A 964 13.11 -43.12 -4.35
N THR A 965 14.37 -43.53 -4.18
CA THR A 965 14.84 -44.89 -4.49
C THR A 965 15.05 -45.74 -3.23
N ALA A 966 15.03 -45.10 -2.05
CA ALA A 966 15.19 -45.73 -0.74
C ALA A 966 14.25 -45.10 0.29
N ALA A 967 13.97 -45.82 1.38
CA ALA A 967 13.05 -45.36 2.42
C ALA A 967 13.63 -44.27 3.34
N ALA A 968 14.96 -44.12 3.34
CA ALA A 968 15.66 -43.08 4.06
C ALA A 968 16.87 -42.61 3.26
N PHE A 969 17.14 -41.30 3.29
CA PHE A 969 18.24 -40.67 2.57
C PHE A 969 18.49 -39.26 3.11
N THR A 970 19.67 -38.72 2.81
CA THR A 970 20.06 -37.37 3.21
C THR A 970 19.80 -36.39 2.08
N VAL A 971 19.23 -35.24 2.43
CA VAL A 971 19.02 -34.11 1.54
C VAL A 971 19.93 -32.97 1.99
N THR A 972 20.62 -32.35 1.04
CA THR A 972 21.37 -31.11 1.29
C THR A 972 20.88 -30.00 0.38
N LEU A 973 20.49 -28.88 0.97
CA LEU A 973 20.11 -27.64 0.30
C LEU A 973 21.28 -26.66 0.44
N THR A 974 21.71 -26.03 -0.65
CA THR A 974 22.83 -25.06 -0.64
C THR A 974 22.54 -23.84 -1.49
N TRP A 975 22.92 -22.66 -1.00
CA TRP A 975 22.92 -21.42 -1.77
C TRP A 975 24.19 -21.34 -2.61
N ALA A 976 24.07 -21.71 -3.90
CA ALA A 976 25.21 -21.80 -4.81
C ALA A 976 25.97 -20.47 -5.01
N PRO A 977 25.31 -19.29 -5.08
CA PRO A 977 26.01 -18.01 -5.24
C PRO A 977 27.01 -17.69 -4.11
N GLN A 978 26.85 -18.28 -2.92
CA GLN A 978 27.76 -18.02 -1.80
C GLN A 978 29.22 -18.36 -2.11
N GLN A 979 29.46 -19.35 -2.97
CA GLN A 979 30.82 -19.75 -3.38
C GLN A 979 31.53 -18.61 -4.13
N ILE A 980 30.82 -17.91 -5.02
CA ILE A 980 31.37 -16.78 -5.79
C ILE A 980 31.74 -15.63 -4.85
N VAL A 981 30.87 -15.35 -3.87
CA VAL A 981 31.12 -14.31 -2.85
C VAL A 981 32.37 -14.67 -2.02
N ARG A 982 32.48 -15.91 -1.55
CA ARG A 982 33.66 -16.39 -0.80
C ARG A 982 34.94 -16.22 -1.61
N TYR A 983 34.97 -16.66 -2.87
CA TYR A 983 36.15 -16.47 -3.73
C TYR A 983 36.49 -14.99 -3.95
N SER A 984 35.47 -14.15 -4.17
CA SER A 984 35.65 -12.71 -4.39
C SER A 984 36.19 -12.01 -3.14
N LEU A 985 35.74 -12.39 -1.94
CA LEU A 985 36.26 -11.86 -0.68
C LEU A 985 37.72 -12.24 -0.46
N VAL A 986 38.09 -13.51 -0.71
CA VAL A 986 39.49 -13.95 -0.63
C VAL A 986 40.36 -13.21 -1.64
N LEU A 987 39.92 -13.10 -2.90
CA LEU A 987 40.63 -12.37 -3.93
C LEU A 987 40.81 -10.89 -3.58
N SER A 988 39.77 -10.26 -3.00
CA SER A 988 39.82 -8.87 -2.53
C SER A 988 40.84 -8.71 -1.42
N ALA A 989 40.84 -9.61 -0.42
CA ALA A 989 41.83 -9.58 0.66
C ALA A 989 43.26 -9.75 0.14
N VAL A 990 43.49 -10.70 -0.77
CA VAL A 990 44.79 -10.90 -1.44
C VAL A 990 45.21 -9.65 -2.21
N THR A 991 44.26 -9.01 -2.92
CA THR A 991 44.51 -7.78 -3.69
C THR A 991 44.88 -6.61 -2.79
N VAL A 992 44.21 -6.45 -1.65
CA VAL A 992 44.56 -5.44 -0.64
C VAL A 992 45.96 -5.68 -0.10
N VAL A 993 46.30 -6.92 0.28
CA VAL A 993 47.65 -7.28 0.75
C VAL A 993 48.70 -7.02 -0.33
N PHE A 994 48.41 -7.36 -1.58
CA PHE A 994 49.29 -7.11 -2.72
C PHE A 994 49.54 -5.61 -2.92
N PHE A 995 48.50 -4.76 -2.91
CA PHE A 995 48.67 -3.32 -3.06
C PHE A 995 49.39 -2.69 -1.86
N LEU A 996 49.15 -3.16 -0.64
CA LEU A 996 49.90 -2.75 0.54
C LEU A 996 51.39 -3.12 0.41
N ALA A 997 51.68 -4.35 -0.06
CA ALA A 997 53.05 -4.77 -0.32
C ALA A 997 53.71 -3.93 -1.43
N LEU A 998 52.98 -3.63 -2.51
CA LEU A 998 53.48 -2.81 -3.61
C LEU A 998 53.75 -1.37 -3.16
N LEU A 999 52.86 -0.79 -2.34
CA LEU A 999 53.06 0.51 -1.70
C LEU A 999 54.30 0.49 -0.80
N LEU A 1000 54.47 -0.52 0.05
CA LEU A 1000 55.63 -0.65 0.94
C LEU A 1000 56.95 -0.86 0.15
N LEU A 1001 56.93 -1.67 -0.91
CA LEU A 1001 58.10 -1.95 -1.74
C LEU A 1001 58.50 -0.74 -2.60
N THR A 1002 57.54 -0.06 -3.22
CA THR A 1002 57.79 1.13 -4.04
C THR A 1002 58.23 2.32 -3.19
N THR A 1003 57.62 2.53 -2.01
CA THR A 1003 58.07 3.56 -1.06
C THR A 1003 59.48 3.26 -0.53
N ARG A 1004 59.79 2.00 -0.17
CA ARG A 1004 61.14 1.59 0.23
C ARG A 1004 62.16 1.78 -0.90
N ARG A 1005 61.84 1.38 -2.14
CA ARG A 1005 62.70 1.59 -3.31
C ARG A 1005 62.90 3.07 -3.62
N SER A 1006 61.84 3.88 -3.56
CA SER A 1006 61.90 5.32 -3.75
C SER A 1006 62.79 5.98 -2.69
N ARG A 1007 62.58 5.67 -1.40
CA ARG A 1007 63.43 6.16 -0.30
C ARG A 1007 64.89 5.76 -0.47
N ARG A 1008 65.18 4.51 -0.87
CA ARG A 1008 66.55 4.04 -1.17
C ARG A 1008 67.17 4.78 -2.35
N ARG A 1009 66.42 5.03 -3.43
CA ARG A 1009 66.87 5.80 -4.59
C ARG A 1009 67.17 7.25 -4.22
N VAL A 1010 66.30 7.89 -3.44
CA VAL A 1010 66.51 9.26 -2.93
C VAL A 1010 67.74 9.32 -2.02
N ALA A 1011 67.90 8.36 -1.10
CA ALA A 1011 69.08 8.28 -0.24
C ALA A 1011 70.38 8.06 -1.04
N ALA A 1012 70.37 7.19 -2.05
CA ALA A 1012 71.50 6.95 -2.93
C ALA A 1012 71.82 8.18 -3.82
N ALA A 1013 70.79 8.87 -4.33
CA ALA A 1013 70.97 10.11 -5.10
C ALA A 1013 71.55 11.24 -4.25
N HIS A 1014 71.11 11.39 -2.99
CA HIS A 1014 71.73 12.30 -2.02
C HIS A 1014 73.19 11.93 -1.73
N ALA A 1015 73.49 10.64 -1.54
CA ALA A 1015 74.86 10.17 -1.32
C ALA A 1015 75.78 10.38 -2.55
N ALA A 1016 75.23 10.34 -3.76
CA ALA A 1016 75.95 10.57 -5.02
C ALA A 1016 76.01 12.05 -5.45
N GLY A 1017 75.49 12.99 -4.65
CA GLY A 1017 75.43 14.41 -5.01
C GLY A 1017 74.52 14.74 -6.20
N ALA A 1018 73.68 13.79 -6.63
CA ALA A 1018 72.76 13.98 -7.74
C ALA A 1018 71.52 14.76 -7.28
N ALA A 1019 71.05 15.70 -8.09
CA ALA A 1019 69.82 16.44 -7.83
C ALA A 1019 68.63 15.47 -7.76
N VAL A 1020 68.07 15.30 -6.57
CA VAL A 1020 66.81 14.57 -6.37
C VAL A 1020 65.71 15.37 -7.05
N PRO A 1021 64.89 14.79 -7.95
CA PRO A 1021 63.71 15.47 -8.46
C PRO A 1021 62.85 15.94 -7.29
N GLY A 1022 62.57 17.24 -7.20
CA GLY A 1022 61.70 17.78 -6.17
C GLY A 1022 60.32 17.10 -6.21
N PRO A 1023 59.56 17.09 -5.10
CA PRO A 1023 58.22 16.53 -5.12
C PRO A 1023 57.41 17.26 -6.21
N ASP A 1024 56.70 16.49 -7.04
CA ASP A 1024 55.79 16.97 -8.08
C ASP A 1024 54.51 17.51 -7.40
N LEU A 1025 54.70 18.46 -6.48
CA LEU A 1025 53.61 19.23 -5.90
C LEU A 1025 53.09 20.14 -7.00
N PRO A 1026 51.76 20.26 -7.18
CA PRO A 1026 51.19 21.16 -8.17
C PRO A 1026 51.63 22.58 -7.86
N THR A 1027 52.72 23.03 -8.49
CA THR A 1027 53.13 24.42 -8.46
C THR A 1027 52.16 25.19 -9.33
N VAL A 1028 51.63 26.31 -8.82
CA VAL A 1028 50.77 27.21 -9.61
C VAL A 1028 51.55 27.63 -10.86
N GLU A 1029 51.23 27.04 -12.01
CA GLU A 1029 51.87 27.37 -13.27
C GLU A 1029 51.62 28.86 -13.53
N ALA A 1030 52.69 29.66 -13.60
CA ALA A 1030 52.55 31.11 -13.73
C ALA A 1030 51.64 31.44 -14.93
N TRP A 1031 50.74 32.42 -14.77
CA TRP A 1031 49.79 32.81 -15.83
C TRP A 1031 50.50 33.32 -17.11
N SER A 1032 51.80 33.61 -17.02
CA SER A 1032 52.62 34.24 -18.05
C SER A 1032 53.54 33.29 -18.84
N ILE A 1033 53.45 31.96 -18.66
CA ILE A 1033 54.33 31.06 -19.42
C ILE A 1033 53.99 31.09 -20.92
N ARG A 1034 54.97 31.43 -21.77
CA ARG A 1034 54.82 31.36 -23.22
C ARG A 1034 54.49 29.91 -23.64
N PRO A 1035 53.40 29.67 -24.39
CA PRO A 1035 53.02 28.32 -24.80
C PRO A 1035 54.09 27.74 -25.73
N ALA A 1036 54.49 26.49 -25.47
CA ALA A 1036 55.30 25.73 -26.42
C ALA A 1036 54.38 25.31 -27.58
N ARG A 1037 54.67 25.74 -28.81
CA ARG A 1037 53.83 25.41 -29.98
C ARG A 1037 53.90 23.91 -30.25
N VAL A 1038 52.76 23.22 -30.17
CA VAL A 1038 52.61 21.81 -30.54
C VAL A 1038 52.40 21.69 -32.07
N ASP A 1039 52.69 20.54 -32.67
CA ASP A 1039 52.62 20.36 -34.12
C ASP A 1039 51.17 20.33 -34.57
N ARG A 1040 50.89 20.79 -35.79
CA ARG A 1040 49.52 20.89 -36.32
C ARG A 1040 48.81 19.53 -36.36
N ARG A 1041 49.52 18.42 -36.61
CA ARG A 1041 48.92 17.08 -36.60
C ARG A 1041 48.52 16.66 -35.19
N THR A 1042 49.41 16.85 -34.21
CA THR A 1042 49.11 16.54 -32.80
C THR A 1042 47.98 17.43 -32.27
N ALA A 1043 47.94 18.71 -32.66
CA ALA A 1043 46.84 19.60 -32.30
C ALA A 1043 45.51 19.16 -32.94
N ALA A 1044 45.52 18.72 -34.20
CA ALA A 1044 44.35 18.16 -34.86
C ALA A 1044 43.86 16.87 -34.17
N TYR A 1045 44.76 15.93 -33.84
CA TYR A 1045 44.38 14.70 -33.12
C TYR A 1045 43.84 14.98 -31.72
N ALA A 1046 44.46 15.91 -30.98
CA ALA A 1046 43.99 16.29 -29.65
C ALA A 1046 42.61 16.96 -29.72
N ALA A 1047 42.38 17.85 -30.69
CA ALA A 1047 41.09 18.51 -30.87
C ALA A 1047 39.99 17.56 -31.33
N VAL A 1048 40.28 16.66 -32.27
CA VAL A 1048 39.33 15.63 -32.72
C VAL A 1048 39.03 14.66 -31.58
N GLY A 1049 40.05 14.18 -30.85
CA GLY A 1049 39.88 13.27 -29.73
C GLY A 1049 39.08 13.89 -28.58
N ALA A 1050 39.43 15.12 -28.15
CA ALA A 1050 38.70 15.83 -27.10
C ALA A 1050 37.28 16.21 -27.54
N GLY A 1051 37.11 16.63 -28.79
CA GLY A 1051 35.80 16.95 -29.37
C GLY A 1051 34.88 15.74 -29.48
N LEU A 1052 35.37 14.61 -29.98
CA LEU A 1052 34.61 13.35 -30.06
C LEU A 1052 34.22 12.85 -28.67
N LEU A 1053 35.17 12.88 -27.71
CA LEU A 1053 34.90 12.49 -26.34
C LEU A 1053 33.81 13.39 -25.72
N ALA A 1054 33.90 14.71 -25.92
CA ALA A 1054 32.88 15.66 -25.45
C ALA A 1054 31.51 15.48 -26.12
N THR A 1055 31.47 15.12 -27.42
CA THR A 1055 30.23 14.78 -28.12
C THR A 1055 29.56 13.55 -27.50
N VAL A 1056 30.34 12.50 -27.22
CA VAL A 1056 29.83 11.26 -26.63
C VAL A 1056 29.38 11.47 -25.19
N LEU A 1057 30.12 12.24 -24.40
CA LEU A 1057 29.82 12.45 -22.98
C LEU A 1057 28.69 13.45 -22.73
N VAL A 1058 28.48 14.43 -23.62
CA VAL A 1058 27.58 15.56 -23.35
C VAL A 1058 26.65 15.86 -24.52
N SER A 1059 27.17 16.42 -25.61
CA SER A 1059 26.38 16.78 -26.80
C SER A 1059 27.25 17.19 -27.97
N VAL A 1060 26.70 17.16 -29.18
CA VAL A 1060 27.39 17.62 -30.41
C VAL A 1060 27.86 19.07 -30.29
N SER A 1061 27.05 19.96 -29.70
CA SER A 1061 27.43 21.36 -29.50
C SER A 1061 28.59 21.51 -28.50
N ALA A 1062 28.60 20.72 -27.43
CA ALA A 1062 29.73 20.70 -26.49
C ALA A 1062 31.01 20.19 -27.16
N GLY A 1063 30.91 19.14 -28.00
CA GLY A 1063 32.02 18.61 -28.78
C GLY A 1063 32.65 19.64 -29.71
N ILE A 1064 31.84 20.44 -30.42
CA ILE A 1064 32.32 21.53 -31.28
C ILE A 1064 33.06 22.58 -30.46
N VAL A 1065 32.49 23.02 -29.33
CA VAL A 1065 33.09 24.04 -28.46
C VAL A 1065 34.43 23.55 -27.89
N VAL A 1066 34.51 22.31 -27.42
CA VAL A 1066 35.74 21.72 -26.86
C VAL A 1066 36.80 21.51 -27.94
N ALA A 1067 36.43 21.04 -29.13
CA ALA A 1067 37.35 20.90 -30.26
C ALA A 1067 37.96 22.27 -30.63
N LEU A 1068 37.13 23.30 -30.79
CA LEU A 1068 37.57 24.66 -31.08
C LEU A 1068 38.46 25.22 -29.96
N ALA A 1069 38.06 25.04 -28.70
CA ALA A 1069 38.84 25.48 -27.56
C ALA A 1069 40.20 24.79 -27.48
N THR A 1070 40.27 23.49 -27.80
CA THR A 1070 41.52 22.71 -27.86
C THR A 1070 42.46 23.23 -28.95
N VAL A 1071 41.93 23.47 -30.17
CA VAL A 1071 42.72 24.03 -31.29
C VAL A 1071 43.25 25.42 -30.92
N ILE A 1072 42.39 26.28 -30.40
CA ILE A 1072 42.75 27.65 -30.00
C ILE A 1072 43.81 27.59 -28.89
N ALA A 1073 43.64 26.73 -27.88
CA ALA A 1073 44.57 26.58 -26.76
C ALA A 1073 45.95 26.07 -27.17
N LEU A 1074 46.05 25.22 -28.20
CA LEU A 1074 47.32 24.67 -28.70
C LEU A 1074 48.02 25.57 -29.74
N LEU A 1075 47.26 26.32 -30.54
CA LEU A 1075 47.81 27.05 -31.69
C LEU A 1075 47.91 28.57 -31.47
N ALA A 1076 47.05 29.19 -30.65
CA ALA A 1076 47.05 30.63 -30.45
C ALA A 1076 47.95 31.06 -29.27
N PRO A 1077 48.72 32.16 -29.37
CA PRO A 1077 49.66 32.60 -28.32
C PRO A 1077 49.06 32.86 -26.94
N ARG A 1078 47.75 33.08 -26.86
CA ARG A 1078 46.98 33.28 -25.61
C ARG A 1078 45.73 32.38 -25.52
N GLY A 1079 45.61 31.38 -26.40
CA GLY A 1079 44.38 30.60 -26.52
C GLY A 1079 44.05 29.74 -25.30
N ARG A 1080 45.06 29.36 -24.52
CA ARG A 1080 44.89 28.57 -23.28
C ARG A 1080 44.10 29.32 -22.19
N TRP A 1081 43.91 30.63 -22.33
CA TRP A 1081 43.01 31.39 -21.44
C TRP A 1081 41.56 30.89 -21.53
N LEU A 1082 41.13 30.43 -22.72
CA LEU A 1082 39.79 29.88 -22.95
C LEU A 1082 39.56 28.60 -22.12
N THR A 1083 40.57 27.73 -22.00
CA THR A 1083 40.47 26.49 -21.22
C THR A 1083 40.73 26.70 -19.72
N ARG A 1084 41.43 27.77 -19.32
CA ARG A 1084 41.68 28.12 -17.92
C ARG A 1084 40.56 28.92 -17.24
N VAL A 1085 39.99 29.89 -17.96
CA VAL A 1085 38.93 30.78 -17.43
C VAL A 1085 37.54 30.29 -17.83
N GLY A 1086 37.42 29.62 -18.98
CA GLY A 1086 36.17 29.04 -19.46
C GLY A 1086 35.43 28.21 -18.39
N PRO A 1087 36.10 27.31 -17.64
CA PRO A 1087 35.46 26.58 -16.55
C PRO A 1087 34.80 27.47 -15.49
N ALA A 1088 35.49 28.53 -15.05
CA ALA A 1088 34.95 29.46 -14.06
C ALA A 1088 33.77 30.26 -14.61
N VAL A 1089 33.83 30.67 -15.88
CA VAL A 1089 32.71 31.39 -16.55
C VAL A 1089 31.50 30.47 -16.70
N CYS A 1090 31.71 29.24 -17.17
CA CYS A 1090 30.65 28.24 -17.27
C CYS A 1090 29.98 28.00 -15.91
N LEU A 1091 30.75 27.80 -14.84
CA LEU A 1091 30.21 27.63 -13.48
C LEU A 1091 29.46 28.88 -12.99
N ALA A 1092 29.97 30.09 -13.25
CA ALA A 1092 29.31 31.32 -12.86
C ALA A 1092 27.97 31.50 -13.60
N VAL A 1093 27.92 31.21 -14.91
CA VAL A 1093 26.68 31.24 -15.70
C VAL A 1093 25.69 30.22 -15.15
N SER A 1094 26.14 29.00 -14.84
CA SER A 1094 25.29 27.97 -14.23
C SER A 1094 24.73 28.42 -12.88
N ALA A 1095 25.57 28.97 -11.99
CA ALA A 1095 25.14 29.45 -10.69
C ALA A 1095 24.14 30.62 -10.79
N LEU A 1096 24.41 31.59 -11.68
CA LEU A 1096 23.50 32.71 -11.91
C LEU A 1096 22.16 32.26 -12.49
N TYR A 1097 22.17 31.31 -13.41
CA TYR A 1097 20.94 30.71 -13.95
C TYR A 1097 20.13 30.02 -12.85
N VAL A 1098 20.80 29.20 -12.02
CA VAL A 1098 20.17 28.51 -10.89
C VAL A 1098 19.55 29.52 -9.91
N LEU A 1099 20.31 30.55 -9.53
CA LEU A 1099 19.83 31.60 -8.63
C LEU A 1099 18.64 32.36 -9.22
N GLU A 1100 18.72 32.80 -10.48
CA GLU A 1100 17.64 33.52 -11.17
C GLU A 1100 16.35 32.69 -11.22
N VAL A 1101 16.46 31.42 -11.65
CA VAL A 1101 15.31 30.51 -11.72
C VAL A 1101 14.74 30.25 -10.33
N GLN A 1102 15.59 30.03 -9.32
CA GLN A 1102 15.16 29.85 -7.93
C GLN A 1102 14.44 31.10 -7.40
N THR A 1103 14.99 32.30 -7.63
CA THR A 1103 14.37 33.55 -7.17
C THR A 1103 13.05 33.84 -7.87
N ARG A 1104 12.95 33.50 -9.16
CA ARG A 1104 11.78 33.80 -9.98
C ARG A 1104 10.63 32.81 -9.76
N HIS A 1105 10.95 31.54 -9.56
CA HIS A 1105 9.95 30.47 -9.50
C HIS A 1105 9.80 29.86 -8.11
N SER A 1106 10.70 30.16 -7.16
CA SER A 1106 10.67 29.62 -5.78
C SER A 1106 10.53 28.10 -5.79
N LEU A 1107 11.38 27.41 -6.57
CA LEU A 1107 11.27 25.97 -6.75
C LEU A 1107 11.36 25.25 -5.39
N PRO A 1108 10.55 24.20 -5.17
CA PRO A 1108 10.60 23.42 -3.95
C PRO A 1108 11.98 22.77 -3.78
N THR A 1109 12.43 22.64 -2.53
CA THR A 1109 13.67 21.95 -2.17
C THR A 1109 13.41 20.45 -2.03
N ASN A 1110 13.07 19.79 -3.14
CA ASN A 1110 12.83 18.35 -3.23
C ASN A 1110 13.64 17.74 -4.39
N GLY A 1111 13.42 16.46 -4.71
CA GLY A 1111 14.14 15.76 -5.79
C GLY A 1111 13.99 16.42 -7.16
N ASP A 1112 12.82 17.02 -7.42
CA ASP A 1112 12.46 17.64 -8.71
C ASP A 1112 13.22 18.96 -8.96
N TRP A 1113 13.85 19.53 -7.92
CA TRP A 1113 14.64 20.75 -8.03
C TRP A 1113 15.67 20.65 -9.14
N VAL A 1114 16.38 19.52 -9.24
CA VAL A 1114 17.45 19.32 -10.24
C VAL A 1114 16.90 19.32 -11.68
N GLU A 1115 15.70 18.78 -11.88
CA GLU A 1115 15.07 18.67 -13.21
C GLU A 1115 14.81 20.03 -13.85
N ALA A 1116 14.51 21.04 -13.03
CA ALA A 1116 14.26 22.41 -13.49
C ALA A 1116 15.47 23.07 -14.17
N PHE A 1117 16.68 22.53 -13.99
CA PHE A 1117 17.93 23.12 -14.50
C PHE A 1117 18.52 22.40 -15.72
N GLY A 1118 17.77 21.49 -16.36
CA GLY A 1118 18.23 20.77 -17.57
C GLY A 1118 18.75 21.69 -18.69
N ARG A 1119 18.22 22.92 -18.80
CA ARG A 1119 18.64 23.90 -19.81
C ARG A 1119 20.07 24.40 -19.63
N VAL A 1120 20.63 24.40 -18.41
CA VAL A 1120 22.00 24.86 -18.13
C VAL A 1120 23.00 23.70 -18.00
N ALA A 1121 22.53 22.45 -18.00
CA ALA A 1121 23.36 21.26 -17.82
C ALA A 1121 24.55 21.20 -18.78
N THR A 1122 24.34 21.50 -20.07
CA THR A 1122 25.41 21.54 -21.08
C THR A 1122 26.50 22.55 -20.73
N VAL A 1123 26.13 23.72 -20.19
CA VAL A 1123 27.09 24.76 -19.78
C VAL A 1123 27.90 24.29 -18.56
N SER A 1124 27.25 23.66 -17.59
CA SER A 1124 27.94 23.06 -16.43
C SER A 1124 28.96 21.99 -16.85
N TRP A 1125 28.58 21.11 -17.78
CA TRP A 1125 29.47 20.07 -18.31
C TRP A 1125 30.66 20.63 -19.12
N LEU A 1126 30.46 21.74 -19.84
CA LEU A 1126 31.55 22.43 -20.52
C LEU A 1126 32.64 22.88 -19.54
N ALA A 1127 32.31 23.19 -18.29
CA ALA A 1127 33.32 23.54 -17.30
C ALA A 1127 34.31 22.40 -17.04
N VAL A 1128 33.80 21.18 -16.85
CA VAL A 1128 34.61 19.97 -16.63
C VAL A 1128 35.44 19.64 -17.87
N LEU A 1129 34.81 19.67 -19.05
CA LEU A 1129 35.48 19.36 -20.31
C LEU A 1129 36.61 20.35 -20.65
N LEU A 1130 36.39 21.64 -20.42
CA LEU A 1130 37.41 22.67 -20.63
C LEU A 1130 38.57 22.55 -19.63
N LEU A 1131 38.28 22.16 -18.39
CA LEU A 1131 39.32 21.90 -17.37
C LEU A 1131 40.17 20.67 -17.72
N ALA A 1132 39.54 19.57 -18.14
CA ALA A 1132 40.23 18.38 -18.63
C ALA A 1132 41.06 18.69 -19.88
N THR A 1133 40.51 19.52 -20.78
CA THR A 1133 41.21 20.01 -21.97
C THR A 1133 42.44 20.84 -21.57
N ASP A 1134 42.36 21.69 -20.55
CA ASP A 1134 43.54 22.44 -20.08
C ASP A 1134 44.67 21.51 -19.61
N GLN A 1135 44.33 20.42 -18.91
CA GLN A 1135 45.30 19.42 -18.48
C GLN A 1135 45.91 18.67 -19.66
N LEU A 1136 45.10 18.26 -20.64
CA LEU A 1136 45.59 17.66 -21.89
C LEU A 1136 46.55 18.61 -22.61
N VAL A 1137 46.18 19.89 -22.74
CA VAL A 1137 47.01 20.93 -23.33
C VAL A 1137 48.32 21.11 -22.54
N ALA A 1138 48.26 21.11 -21.21
CA ALA A 1138 49.42 21.24 -20.33
C ALA A 1138 50.41 20.08 -20.52
N VAL A 1139 49.92 18.84 -20.53
CA VAL A 1139 50.75 17.64 -20.75
C VAL A 1139 51.39 17.64 -22.13
N LEU A 1140 50.64 17.99 -23.18
CA LEU A 1140 51.14 18.04 -24.55
C LEU A 1140 52.20 19.13 -24.74
N GLN A 1141 52.00 20.31 -24.14
CA GLN A 1141 52.99 21.40 -24.14
C GLN A 1141 54.22 21.04 -23.29
N GLY A 1142 54.04 20.37 -22.14
CA GLY A 1142 55.10 19.94 -21.23
C GLY A 1142 56.02 18.88 -21.84
N ARG A 1143 55.46 17.85 -22.47
CA ARG A 1143 56.24 16.82 -23.20
C ARG A 1143 57.12 17.42 -24.29
N ARG A 1144 56.63 18.46 -24.98
CA ARG A 1144 57.39 19.14 -26.03
C ARG A 1144 58.50 20.03 -25.48
N ARG A 1145 58.30 20.67 -24.32
CA ARG A 1145 59.37 21.40 -23.61
C ARG A 1145 60.49 20.45 -23.16
N ALA A 1146 60.14 19.28 -22.62
CA ALA A 1146 61.11 18.26 -22.25
C ALA A 1146 61.92 17.74 -23.46
N ALA A 1147 61.26 17.54 -24.61
CA ALA A 1147 61.92 17.15 -25.86
C ALA A 1147 62.84 18.24 -26.44
N ALA A 1148 62.57 19.53 -26.19
CA ALA A 1148 63.37 20.65 -26.69
C ALA A 1148 64.56 21.01 -25.78
N GLY A 1149 64.66 20.45 -24.57
CA GLY A 1149 65.64 20.80 -23.54
C GLY A 1149 66.90 19.92 -23.46
N SER A 1150 67.25 19.17 -24.50
CA SER A 1150 68.52 18.40 -24.54
C SER A 1150 69.54 19.08 -25.47
N PRO A 1151 70.49 19.90 -24.98
CA PRO A 1151 71.62 20.36 -25.78
C PRO A 1151 72.78 19.36 -25.68
N THR A 1152 73.11 18.74 -26.82
CA THR A 1152 74.44 18.16 -27.09
C THR A 1152 75.49 19.26 -27.02
N GLN A 1153 76.41 19.21 -26.06
CA GLN A 1153 77.65 19.98 -26.17
C GLN A 1153 78.63 19.26 -27.13
N PRO A 1154 79.32 19.98 -28.03
CA PRO A 1154 80.33 19.40 -28.92
C PRO A 1154 81.64 19.16 -28.17
N LEU A 1155 82.20 17.97 -28.32
CA LEU A 1155 83.58 17.64 -27.97
C LEU A 1155 84.54 18.46 -28.84
N ALA A 1156 85.30 19.38 -28.24
CA ALA A 1156 86.54 19.87 -28.81
C ALA A 1156 87.65 18.83 -28.55
N GLY A 1157 88.18 18.23 -29.61
CA GLY A 1157 89.45 17.49 -29.58
C GLY A 1157 90.62 18.39 -30.03
N PRO A 1158 91.80 17.80 -30.30
CA PRO A 1158 92.75 17.26 -29.34
C PRO A 1158 94.12 17.98 -29.43
N SER A 1159 95.09 17.49 -28.65
CA SER A 1159 96.56 17.67 -28.73
C SER A 1159 97.23 18.67 -27.78
N GLY A 1160 98.20 18.11 -27.05
CA GLY A 1160 99.03 18.74 -26.02
C GLY A 1160 99.61 17.66 -25.10
N THR A 1161 100.40 16.76 -25.68
CA THR A 1161 101.18 15.70 -25.00
C THR A 1161 102.56 16.20 -24.59
N GLU A 1162 103.14 15.45 -23.64
CA GLU A 1162 104.52 15.46 -23.07
C GLU A 1162 104.77 16.39 -21.87
N ALA A 1163 105.40 15.95 -20.76
CA ALA A 1163 105.99 14.66 -20.38
C ALA A 1163 106.31 14.63 -18.88
N THR A 1164 106.73 13.43 -18.41
CA THR A 1164 107.48 13.10 -17.17
C THR A 1164 106.69 13.16 -15.86
N ALA A 1165 107.00 12.39 -14.81
CA ALA A 1165 107.71 11.13 -14.56
C ALA A 1165 107.58 10.92 -13.03
N ASP A 1166 107.84 9.69 -12.58
CA ASP A 1166 108.27 9.34 -11.21
C ASP A 1166 107.25 9.23 -10.04
N THR A 1167 107.14 7.96 -9.61
CA THR A 1167 107.19 7.44 -8.22
C THR A 1167 106.36 8.12 -7.13
N HIS A 1168 105.29 7.46 -6.68
CA HIS A 1168 105.28 6.65 -5.44
C HIS A 1168 103.90 6.00 -5.22
#